data_AF-A0AB34K3H8-F1
#
_entry.id   AF-A0AB34K3H8-F1
#
_cell.length_a   1.000
_cell.length_b   1.000
_cell.length_c   1.000
_cell.angle_alpha   90.00
_cell.angle_beta   90.00
_cell.angle_gamma   90.00
#
_symmetry.space_group_name_H-M   'P 1'
#
loop_
_entity.id
_entity.type
_entity.pdbx_description
1 polymer ?
#
loop_
_entity_poly.entity_id
_entity_poly.type
_entity_poly.pdbx_seq_one_letter_code
_entity_poly.pdbx_strand_id
1 'polypeptide(L)'
;MEAAALALSAFWMRCVLGGGRPAARLAAAVGVALYALLLFDAHPSWLSLCAVLLAQAAASALLRPPHRGTGVCLLACSGSAAALSLPSPPCDPALAAALAAAAFAASLIRTLGPPLVGEWRAHPWKPVVPALVAAVVVAHGAQILPLDEFALARSVCVRFVGPQFDAMAARLALTTIHTQVLVGQLGVAYLRSAQLRKNRLLDVAHGRLRAAAFVQSVGGFILFTAAPYMAQRTLFSLLNEQVFLRFADEVENALRLDAVLATHHSLAAAAASNLTIEAHADALRQLVTTAFRIFERKVFSLPKLALFPALLYAHPLLSAAFLPLALAVDGAKASLTASLTRRIDEHRAATRRLASRRQRVEAHDAAHAEQIGAAAAAPLLRRTWRRHAAALQAEAASQAALEGLRDWVGWLYWQDVLSPSVECAVAALLEAGHAGAADVWLYARVLEDGVDALLTRSRKEAQLASLRADAAALRRLAASLAAAEGGGALRCAWGGGVAVGCAYRRGEAAVEARLPPLHAGVYALAGANGSGKSTLLALLAACARGGALPAGVAADGACEVALPSAEVVEIGSRAWCPLHLAPIEWVAWGLAGGGAAHLRAAAHAAAELRFGGGAADVARQWGEEHEDYCRELSAGQRAKLELIRGVFVRPRCPEVLLLDEVFAPLDPASKAAAMRKLKAFCTDSVVLVVYHPDSAEHREAAEQAGASVDALCEAGVDAFFDGVLEVRRGALLPLQSCRERRLAPQLPSHDELAEDHSS
;
A
#
# COMPACT_ATOMS: atom_id res chain seq x y z
N MET A 1 -3.50 -4.30 28.32
CA MET A 1 -4.92 -3.96 28.03
C MET A 1 -5.75 -5.16 27.57
N GLU A 2 -5.34 -5.94 26.57
CA GLU A 2 -6.09 -7.13 26.09
C GLU A 2 -6.34 -8.19 27.18
N ALA A 3 -5.33 -8.50 28.01
CA ALA A 3 -5.46 -9.43 29.12
C ALA A 3 -6.37 -8.91 30.26
N ALA A 4 -6.37 -7.60 30.52
CA ALA A 4 -7.23 -6.96 31.52
C ALA A 4 -8.71 -6.97 31.08
N ALA A 5 -8.96 -6.80 29.77
CA ALA A 5 -10.29 -6.91 29.15
C ALA A 5 -10.85 -8.34 29.27
N LEU A 6 -10.02 -9.34 29.01
CA LEU A 6 -10.36 -10.77 29.11
C LEU A 6 -10.61 -11.19 30.56
N ALA A 7 -9.80 -10.72 31.53
CA ALA A 7 -10.01 -10.97 32.95
C ALA A 7 -11.31 -10.32 33.49
N LEU A 8 -11.62 -9.07 33.10
CA LEU A 8 -12.88 -8.41 33.44
C LEU A 8 -14.10 -9.13 32.83
N SER A 9 -13.98 -9.60 31.59
CA SER A 9 -15.06 -10.30 30.87
C SER A 9 -15.37 -11.69 31.46
N ALA A 10 -14.35 -12.46 31.84
CA ALA A 10 -14.49 -13.76 32.49
C ALA A 10 -15.02 -13.63 33.94
N PHE A 11 -14.62 -12.58 34.65
CA PHE A 11 -15.13 -12.25 35.98
C PHE A 11 -16.61 -11.82 35.94
N TRP A 12 -16.99 -11.03 34.94
CA TRP A 12 -18.38 -10.59 34.78
C TRP A 12 -19.32 -11.70 34.31
N MET A 13 -18.87 -12.59 33.41
CA MET A 13 -19.63 -13.81 33.05
C MET A 13 -19.92 -14.71 34.26
N ARG A 14 -19.02 -14.75 35.27
CA ARG A 14 -19.28 -15.45 36.56
C ARG A 14 -20.33 -14.75 37.43
N CYS A 15 -20.43 -13.43 37.39
CA CYS A 15 -21.36 -12.65 38.22
C CYS A 15 -22.81 -12.70 37.71
N VAL A 16 -23.01 -12.76 36.39
CA VAL A 16 -24.34 -12.73 35.76
C VAL A 16 -24.99 -14.12 35.70
N LEU A 17 -24.20 -15.19 35.57
CA LEU A 17 -24.72 -16.56 35.39
C LEU A 17 -24.82 -17.38 36.71
N GLY A 18 -24.30 -16.89 37.85
CA GLY A 18 -24.03 -17.70 39.05
C GLY A 18 -24.82 -17.42 40.35
N GLY A 19 -25.82 -16.54 40.38
CA GLY A 19 -26.80 -16.46 41.51
C GLY A 19 -26.33 -16.07 42.94
N GLY A 20 -25.04 -15.85 43.22
CA GLY A 20 -24.52 -15.53 44.59
C GLY A 20 -24.70 -14.08 45.13
N ARG A 21 -24.19 -13.78 46.35
CA ARG A 21 -24.35 -12.47 47.06
C ARG A 21 -23.39 -11.36 46.56
N PRO A 22 -23.80 -10.06 46.59
CA PRO A 22 -23.11 -8.95 45.90
C PRO A 22 -21.82 -8.42 46.54
N ALA A 23 -21.61 -8.50 47.86
CA ALA A 23 -20.48 -7.86 48.54
C ALA A 23 -19.11 -8.52 48.26
N ALA A 24 -19.06 -9.86 48.16
CA ALA A 24 -17.85 -10.58 47.77
C ALA A 24 -17.42 -10.31 46.31
N ARG A 25 -18.33 -9.79 45.47
CA ARG A 25 -18.11 -9.50 44.04
C ARG A 25 -17.34 -8.19 43.81
N LEU A 26 -17.43 -7.24 44.73
CA LEU A 26 -16.73 -5.94 44.60
C LEU A 26 -15.25 -6.07 44.97
N ALA A 27 -14.94 -6.81 46.06
CA ALA A 27 -13.57 -7.01 46.54
C ALA A 27 -12.68 -7.76 45.53
N ALA A 28 -13.22 -8.77 44.85
CA ALA A 28 -12.50 -9.51 43.82
C ALA A 28 -12.30 -8.71 42.51
N ALA A 29 -13.25 -7.83 42.15
CA ALA A 29 -13.12 -6.94 40.99
C ALA A 29 -11.99 -5.92 41.18
N VAL A 30 -11.90 -5.35 42.39
CA VAL A 30 -10.85 -4.40 42.77
C VAL A 30 -9.48 -5.09 42.80
N GLY A 31 -9.38 -6.31 43.33
CA GLY A 31 -8.12 -7.09 43.35
C GLY A 31 -7.59 -7.45 41.95
N VAL A 32 -8.46 -7.83 41.01
CA VAL A 32 -8.04 -8.18 39.63
C VAL A 32 -7.68 -6.93 38.82
N ALA A 33 -8.37 -5.81 39.02
CA ALA A 33 -8.01 -4.54 38.40
C ALA A 33 -6.66 -4.01 38.89
N LEU A 34 -6.40 -4.09 40.21
CA LEU A 34 -5.10 -3.74 40.80
C LEU A 34 -3.97 -4.65 40.33
N TYR A 35 -4.20 -5.96 40.22
CA TYR A 35 -3.21 -6.92 39.72
C TYR A 35 -2.89 -6.72 38.22
N ALA A 36 -3.89 -6.35 37.41
CA ALA A 36 -3.71 -6.06 35.99
C ALA A 36 -3.00 -4.72 35.73
N LEU A 37 -3.12 -3.75 36.64
CA LEU A 37 -2.37 -2.50 36.61
C LEU A 37 -0.89 -2.72 36.99
N LEU A 38 -0.61 -3.58 37.98
CA LEU A 38 0.75 -3.87 38.45
C LEU A 38 1.61 -4.68 37.45
N LEU A 39 0.99 -5.49 36.58
CA LEU A 39 1.71 -6.32 35.58
C LEU A 39 2.08 -5.58 34.28
N PHE A 40 1.46 -4.43 34.00
CA PHE A 40 1.64 -3.74 32.71
C PHE A 40 2.85 -2.79 32.69
N ASP A 41 3.41 -2.46 33.86
CA ASP A 41 4.53 -1.54 34.00
C ASP A 41 5.90 -2.20 33.73
N ALA A 42 5.96 -3.52 33.49
CA ALA A 42 7.22 -4.27 33.58
C ALA A 42 7.58 -5.27 32.46
N HIS A 43 6.88 -5.34 31.30
CA HIS A 43 7.32 -5.89 29.98
C HIS A 43 6.21 -6.63 29.19
N PRO A 44 6.13 -6.47 27.85
CA PRO A 44 5.20 -7.20 26.99
C PRO A 44 5.87 -8.46 26.41
N SER A 45 5.53 -9.66 26.89
CA SER A 45 5.98 -10.91 26.26
C SER A 45 4.84 -11.91 26.08
N TRP A 46 4.99 -12.77 25.08
CA TRP A 46 4.06 -13.83 24.69
C TRP A 46 3.74 -14.83 25.82
N LEU A 47 4.66 -15.00 26.78
CA LEU A 47 4.46 -15.82 27.98
C LEU A 47 3.31 -15.30 28.86
N SER A 48 3.13 -13.99 28.93
CA SER A 48 2.03 -13.34 29.65
C SER A 48 0.67 -13.65 29.00
N LEU A 49 0.64 -13.82 27.68
CA LEU A 49 -0.55 -14.21 26.92
C LEU A 49 -0.89 -15.70 27.15
N CYS A 50 0.12 -16.57 27.11
CA CYS A 50 -0.04 -18.01 27.36
C CYS A 50 -0.54 -18.30 28.79
N ALA A 51 -0.04 -17.58 29.80
CA ALA A 51 -0.51 -17.72 31.18
C ALA A 51 -1.98 -17.30 31.35
N VAL A 52 -2.41 -16.25 30.65
CA VAL A 52 -3.81 -15.78 30.66
C VAL A 52 -4.74 -16.77 29.94
N LEU A 53 -4.29 -17.35 28.82
CA LEU A 53 -5.04 -18.38 28.09
C LEU A 53 -5.15 -19.68 28.90
N LEU A 54 -4.08 -20.11 29.57
CA LEU A 54 -4.09 -21.27 30.47
C LEU A 54 -5.00 -21.04 31.69
N ALA A 55 -5.01 -19.84 32.25
CA ALA A 55 -5.92 -19.47 33.34
C ALA A 55 -7.40 -19.41 32.88
N GLN A 56 -7.67 -18.97 31.65
CA GLN A 56 -9.03 -19.02 31.05
C GLN A 56 -9.49 -20.45 30.77
N ALA A 57 -8.60 -21.30 30.24
CA ALA A 57 -8.87 -22.72 29.98
C ALA A 57 -9.17 -23.49 31.28
N ALA A 58 -8.33 -23.32 32.31
CA ALA A 58 -8.51 -23.94 33.62
C ALA A 58 -9.80 -23.47 34.31
N ALA A 59 -10.12 -22.18 34.23
CA ALA A 59 -11.36 -21.62 34.79
C ALA A 59 -12.63 -22.09 34.06
N SER A 60 -12.56 -22.34 32.75
CA SER A 60 -13.68 -22.85 31.95
C SER A 60 -13.99 -24.32 32.26
N ALA A 61 -12.97 -25.09 32.64
CA ALA A 61 -13.11 -26.50 33.02
C ALA A 61 -13.73 -26.70 34.42
N LEU A 62 -13.60 -25.72 35.32
CA LEU A 62 -14.02 -25.83 36.73
C LEU A 62 -15.46 -25.40 37.02
N LEU A 63 -16.26 -24.95 36.03
CA LEU A 63 -17.54 -24.23 36.27
C LEU A 63 -18.79 -24.80 35.55
N ARG A 64 -19.00 -26.12 35.49
CA ARG A 64 -20.29 -26.71 35.04
C ARG A 64 -20.85 -27.78 35.97
N PRO A 65 -22.19 -27.85 36.19
CA PRO A 65 -22.90 -29.12 36.28
C PRO A 65 -23.31 -29.61 34.87
N PRO A 66 -23.59 -30.90 34.68
CA PRO A 66 -23.27 -31.60 33.44
C PRO A 66 -24.39 -31.51 32.40
N HIS A 67 -24.05 -31.05 31.19
CA HIS A 67 -24.42 -31.77 29.97
C HIS A 67 -23.20 -31.76 29.03
N ARG A 68 -22.77 -32.98 28.70
CA ARG A 68 -21.50 -33.32 28.05
C ARG A 68 -21.47 -32.80 26.61
N GLY A 69 -20.49 -31.95 26.28
CA GLY A 69 -20.10 -31.77 24.87
C GLY A 69 -19.39 -30.47 24.50
N THR A 70 -19.77 -29.32 25.07
CA THR A 70 -19.34 -28.01 24.52
C THR A 70 -17.96 -27.52 24.98
N GLY A 71 -17.43 -28.01 26.09
CA GLY A 71 -16.09 -27.60 26.59
C GLY A 71 -14.91 -28.19 25.81
N VAL A 72 -15.08 -29.38 25.22
CA VAL A 72 -13.99 -30.10 24.53
C VAL A 72 -13.74 -29.51 23.13
N CYS A 73 -14.76 -28.99 22.44
CA CYS A 73 -14.59 -28.38 21.11
C CYS A 73 -13.82 -27.04 21.14
N LEU A 74 -14.03 -26.18 22.14
CA LEU A 74 -13.32 -24.91 22.24
C LEU A 74 -11.85 -25.08 22.65
N LEU A 75 -11.56 -26.05 23.51
CA LEU A 75 -10.19 -26.44 23.88
C LEU A 75 -9.46 -27.17 22.75
N ALA A 76 -10.16 -27.99 21.96
CA ALA A 76 -9.60 -28.60 20.75
C ALA A 76 -9.37 -27.58 19.64
N CYS A 77 -10.24 -26.58 19.46
CA CYS A 77 -10.05 -25.50 18.47
C CYS A 77 -8.89 -24.57 18.84
N SER A 78 -8.71 -24.25 20.13
CA SER A 78 -7.58 -23.45 20.60
C SER A 78 -6.25 -24.22 20.57
N GLY A 79 -6.27 -25.53 20.88
CA GLY A 79 -5.11 -26.41 20.69
C GLY A 79 -4.74 -26.64 19.22
N SER A 80 -5.72 -26.71 18.32
CA SER A 80 -5.48 -26.86 16.87
C SER A 80 -5.00 -25.56 16.22
N ALA A 81 -5.45 -24.39 16.70
CA ALA A 81 -4.94 -23.09 16.26
C ALA A 81 -3.47 -22.88 16.69
N ALA A 82 -3.07 -23.39 17.86
CA ALA A 82 -1.68 -23.40 18.31
C ALA A 82 -0.80 -24.40 17.52
N ALA A 83 -1.40 -25.51 17.03
CA ALA A 83 -0.71 -26.46 16.16
C ALA A 83 -0.57 -25.95 14.71
N LEU A 84 -1.51 -25.14 14.21
CA LEU A 84 -1.47 -24.51 12.88
C LEU A 84 -0.54 -23.28 12.80
N SER A 85 -0.07 -22.76 13.93
CA SER A 85 0.99 -21.74 13.98
C SER A 85 2.41 -22.31 13.85
N LEU A 86 2.57 -23.62 13.72
CA LEU A 86 3.86 -24.24 13.39
C LEU A 86 4.06 -24.27 11.87
N PRO A 87 5.28 -23.93 11.38
CA PRO A 87 5.57 -23.83 9.96
C PRO A 87 5.58 -25.24 9.32
N SER A 88 4.50 -25.62 8.65
CA SER A 88 4.43 -26.83 7.83
C SER A 88 3.39 -26.66 6.70
N PRO A 89 3.47 -27.46 5.61
CA PRO A 89 3.24 -27.05 4.22
C PRO A 89 1.76 -26.80 3.87
N PRO A 90 1.42 -26.27 2.66
CA PRO A 90 0.13 -25.64 2.43
C PRO A 90 -0.98 -26.68 2.42
N CYS A 91 -1.82 -26.67 3.46
CA CYS A 91 -3.09 -27.35 3.42
C CYS A 91 -3.97 -26.69 2.35
N ASP A 92 -4.50 -27.52 1.44
CA ASP A 92 -5.44 -27.12 0.41
C ASP A 92 -6.63 -26.36 1.05
N PRO A 93 -6.92 -25.11 0.65
CA PRO A 93 -8.01 -24.32 1.23
C PRO A 93 -9.38 -25.02 1.10
N ALA A 94 -9.54 -25.90 0.10
CA ALA A 94 -10.72 -26.75 -0.02
C ALA A 94 -10.82 -27.78 1.11
N LEU A 95 -9.69 -28.35 1.55
CA LEU A 95 -9.64 -29.32 2.64
C LEU A 95 -9.87 -28.66 4.00
N ALA A 96 -9.31 -27.48 4.25
CA ALA A 96 -9.56 -26.71 5.47
C ALA A 96 -11.03 -26.26 5.58
N ALA A 97 -11.63 -25.80 4.47
CA ALA A 97 -13.04 -25.48 4.40
C ALA A 97 -13.93 -26.74 4.57
N ALA A 98 -13.54 -27.87 3.97
CA ALA A 98 -14.24 -29.14 4.13
C ALA A 98 -14.18 -29.67 5.57
N LEU A 99 -13.03 -29.54 6.25
CA LEU A 99 -12.86 -29.94 7.65
C LEU A 99 -13.63 -29.01 8.61
N ALA A 100 -13.65 -27.70 8.35
CA ALA A 100 -14.47 -26.75 9.11
C ALA A 100 -15.97 -26.99 8.89
N ALA A 101 -16.40 -27.27 7.66
CA ALA A 101 -17.77 -27.64 7.32
C ALA A 101 -18.16 -29.00 7.93
N ALA A 102 -17.25 -29.98 7.94
CA ALA A 102 -17.46 -31.28 8.56
C ALA A 102 -17.51 -31.18 10.10
N ALA A 103 -16.68 -30.33 10.72
CA ALA A 103 -16.73 -30.06 12.15
C ALA A 103 -18.01 -29.30 12.53
N PHE A 104 -18.47 -28.36 11.69
CA PHE A 104 -19.75 -27.67 11.86
C PHE A 104 -20.93 -28.64 11.69
N ALA A 105 -20.92 -29.49 10.66
CA ALA A 105 -21.94 -30.52 10.45
C ALA A 105 -21.96 -31.57 11.57
N ALA A 106 -20.80 -32.02 12.06
CA ALA A 106 -20.70 -32.94 13.19
C ALA A 106 -21.14 -32.28 14.51
N SER A 107 -20.87 -30.98 14.69
CA SER A 107 -21.38 -30.20 15.82
C SER A 107 -22.89 -30.04 15.74
N LEU A 108 -23.44 -29.77 14.55
CA LEU A 108 -24.87 -29.64 14.26
C LEU A 108 -25.62 -30.96 14.53
N ILE A 109 -25.11 -32.09 14.01
CA ILE A 109 -25.67 -33.43 14.22
C ILE A 109 -25.66 -33.80 15.71
N ARG A 110 -24.65 -33.34 16.46
CA ARG A 110 -24.48 -33.65 17.88
C ARG A 110 -25.26 -32.72 18.82
N THR A 111 -25.51 -31.46 18.44
CA THR A 111 -26.42 -30.55 19.16
C THR A 111 -27.89 -30.86 18.91
N LEU A 112 -28.20 -31.47 17.77
CA LEU A 112 -29.54 -31.92 17.37
C LEU A 112 -30.01 -33.18 18.14
N GLY A 113 -29.11 -34.06 18.59
CA GLY A 113 -29.36 -35.07 19.63
C GLY A 113 -30.31 -36.25 19.30
N PRO A 114 -30.41 -37.25 20.22
CA PRO A 114 -31.21 -38.48 20.04
C PRO A 114 -32.75 -38.38 19.93
N PRO A 115 -33.47 -37.32 20.38
CA PRO A 115 -34.94 -37.29 20.21
C PRO A 115 -35.41 -37.21 18.74
N LEU A 116 -34.50 -36.86 17.82
CA LEU A 116 -34.80 -36.74 16.40
C LEU A 116 -35.05 -38.08 15.69
N VAL A 117 -34.46 -39.19 16.16
CA VAL A 117 -34.65 -40.50 15.55
C VAL A 117 -36.10 -40.99 15.71
N GLY A 118 -36.77 -40.58 16.80
CA GLY A 118 -38.20 -40.82 17.03
C GLY A 118 -39.10 -39.97 16.13
N GLU A 119 -38.79 -38.67 15.98
CA GLU A 119 -39.56 -37.77 15.10
C GLU A 119 -39.37 -38.06 13.61
N TRP A 120 -38.19 -38.53 13.19
CA TRP A 120 -37.90 -38.87 11.78
C TRP A 120 -38.69 -40.08 11.30
N ARG A 121 -39.04 -41.00 12.20
CA ARG A 121 -39.97 -42.09 11.91
C ARG A 121 -41.42 -41.61 11.76
N ALA A 122 -41.81 -40.55 12.47
CA ALA A 122 -43.17 -40.01 12.44
C ALA A 122 -43.43 -39.04 11.26
N HIS A 123 -42.41 -38.28 10.84
CA HIS A 123 -42.52 -37.33 9.73
C HIS A 123 -41.29 -37.39 8.82
N PRO A 124 -41.28 -38.26 7.78
CA PRO A 124 -40.10 -38.52 6.94
C PRO A 124 -39.68 -37.32 6.06
N TRP A 125 -40.53 -36.30 5.92
CA TRP A 125 -40.23 -35.07 5.18
C TRP A 125 -39.46 -34.01 6.00
N LYS A 126 -39.51 -34.07 7.35
CA LYS A 126 -38.79 -33.13 8.23
C LYS A 126 -37.26 -33.12 8.02
N PRO A 127 -36.56 -34.25 7.75
CA PRO A 127 -35.12 -34.22 7.43
C PRO A 127 -34.82 -33.77 6.00
N VAL A 128 -35.78 -33.83 5.07
CA VAL A 128 -35.56 -33.48 3.65
C VAL A 128 -35.33 -31.99 3.49
N VAL A 129 -36.08 -31.13 4.18
CA VAL A 129 -35.98 -29.66 4.02
C VAL A 129 -34.66 -29.08 4.57
N PRO A 130 -34.19 -29.42 5.79
CA PRO A 130 -32.87 -29.03 6.26
C PRO A 130 -31.74 -29.61 5.42
N ALA A 131 -31.88 -30.84 4.91
CA ALA A 131 -30.91 -31.44 4.00
C ALA A 131 -30.88 -30.70 2.65
N LEU A 132 -32.04 -30.25 2.14
CA LEU A 132 -32.13 -29.45 0.91
C LEU A 132 -31.53 -28.06 1.12
N VAL A 133 -31.85 -27.39 2.24
CA VAL A 133 -31.30 -26.06 2.57
C VAL A 133 -29.79 -26.16 2.84
N ALA A 134 -29.33 -27.17 3.57
CA ALA A 134 -27.90 -27.43 3.75
C ALA A 134 -27.22 -27.78 2.42
N ALA A 135 -27.84 -28.58 1.56
CA ALA A 135 -27.33 -28.90 0.23
C ALA A 135 -27.29 -27.66 -0.67
N VAL A 136 -28.27 -26.76 -0.60
CA VAL A 136 -28.27 -25.49 -1.35
C VAL A 136 -27.20 -24.55 -0.79
N VAL A 137 -27.08 -24.40 0.53
CA VAL A 137 -26.05 -23.58 1.18
C VAL A 137 -24.65 -24.15 0.97
N VAL A 138 -24.47 -25.46 0.88
CA VAL A 138 -23.18 -26.10 0.58
C VAL A 138 -22.87 -26.04 -0.91
N ALA A 139 -23.83 -26.34 -1.78
CA ALA A 139 -23.66 -26.28 -3.24
C ALA A 139 -23.50 -24.85 -3.77
N HIS A 140 -24.08 -23.86 -3.08
CA HIS A 140 -24.00 -22.43 -3.44
C HIS A 140 -23.18 -21.63 -2.40
N GLY A 141 -22.48 -22.29 -1.47
CA GLY A 141 -21.73 -21.61 -0.40
C GLY A 141 -20.61 -20.72 -0.91
N ALA A 142 -19.99 -21.13 -2.02
CA ALA A 142 -19.02 -20.32 -2.76
C ALA A 142 -19.64 -19.07 -3.41
N GLN A 143 -20.96 -19.07 -3.65
CA GLN A 143 -21.69 -17.89 -4.14
C GLN A 143 -22.20 -16.99 -2.99
N ILE A 144 -22.29 -17.51 -1.76
CA ILE A 144 -22.78 -16.75 -0.60
C ILE A 144 -21.65 -15.94 0.05
N LEU A 145 -20.46 -16.54 0.20
CA LEU A 145 -19.27 -15.86 0.73
C LEU A 145 -18.42 -15.28 -0.42
N PRO A 146 -17.89 -14.05 -0.29
CA PRO A 146 -17.07 -13.40 -1.33
C PRO A 146 -15.62 -13.93 -1.32
N LEU A 147 -15.46 -15.26 -1.45
CA LEU A 147 -14.17 -15.93 -1.39
C LEU A 147 -13.30 -15.56 -2.60
N ASP A 148 -13.89 -15.37 -3.78
CA ASP A 148 -13.18 -14.95 -4.99
C ASP A 148 -12.56 -13.56 -4.81
N GLU A 149 -13.31 -12.63 -4.22
CA GLU A 149 -12.86 -11.26 -3.97
C GLU A 149 -11.80 -11.21 -2.87
N PHE A 150 -11.92 -12.04 -1.84
CA PHE A 150 -10.87 -12.18 -0.82
C PHE A 150 -9.60 -12.82 -1.40
N ALA A 151 -9.73 -13.84 -2.25
CA ALA A 151 -8.61 -14.42 -2.96
C ALA A 151 -7.95 -13.42 -3.91
N LEU A 152 -8.75 -12.60 -4.60
CA LEU A 152 -8.27 -11.50 -5.43
C LEU A 152 -7.50 -10.47 -4.60
N ALA A 153 -8.09 -9.99 -3.50
CA ALA A 153 -7.44 -9.03 -2.60
C ALA A 153 -6.11 -9.58 -2.07
N ARG A 154 -6.10 -10.83 -1.59
CA ARG A 154 -4.87 -11.54 -1.18
C ARG A 154 -3.85 -11.58 -2.30
N SER A 155 -4.25 -11.97 -3.51
CA SER A 155 -3.32 -12.09 -4.66
C SER A 155 -2.67 -10.77 -5.05
N VAL A 156 -3.33 -9.64 -4.76
CA VAL A 156 -2.78 -8.29 -4.96
C VAL A 156 -1.83 -7.93 -3.83
N CYS A 157 -2.26 -8.09 -2.57
CA CYS A 157 -1.43 -7.73 -1.42
C CYS A 157 -0.13 -8.55 -1.34
N VAL A 158 -0.17 -9.85 -1.64
CA VAL A 158 1.01 -10.73 -1.66
C VAL A 158 2.06 -10.24 -2.67
N ARG A 159 1.66 -9.59 -3.77
CA ARG A 159 2.62 -9.04 -4.76
C ARG A 159 3.41 -7.85 -4.23
N PHE A 160 2.86 -7.09 -3.29
CA PHE A 160 3.53 -5.93 -2.71
C PHE A 160 4.25 -6.26 -1.40
N VAL A 161 3.59 -7.03 -0.52
CA VAL A 161 4.10 -7.35 0.82
C VAL A 161 4.99 -8.60 0.82
N GLY A 162 4.84 -9.49 -0.15
CA GLY A 162 5.54 -10.77 -0.20
C GLY A 162 4.89 -11.87 0.68
N PRO A 163 5.63 -12.96 0.98
CA PRO A 163 5.07 -14.15 1.62
C PRO A 163 4.64 -13.93 3.08
N GLN A 164 5.18 -12.91 3.75
CA GLN A 164 4.83 -12.55 5.12
C GLN A 164 3.37 -12.08 5.29
N PHE A 165 2.72 -11.65 4.20
CA PHE A 165 1.33 -11.21 4.19
C PHE A 165 0.38 -12.26 4.79
N ASP A 166 0.57 -13.53 4.45
CA ASP A 166 -0.32 -14.60 4.92
C ASP A 166 -0.25 -14.78 6.44
N ALA A 167 0.95 -14.68 7.02
CA ALA A 167 1.13 -14.76 8.45
C ALA A 167 0.49 -13.56 9.17
N MET A 168 0.64 -12.35 8.61
CA MET A 168 0.00 -11.14 9.13
C MET A 168 -1.53 -11.22 9.07
N ALA A 169 -2.06 -11.63 7.92
CA ALA A 169 -3.50 -11.79 7.70
C ALA A 169 -4.09 -12.88 8.60
N ALA A 170 -3.37 -13.99 8.82
CA ALA A 170 -3.78 -15.05 9.74
C ALA A 170 -3.86 -14.56 11.19
N ARG A 171 -2.89 -13.78 11.66
CA ARG A 171 -2.91 -13.16 12.99
C ARG A 171 -4.11 -12.22 13.16
N LEU A 172 -4.34 -11.35 12.18
CA LEU A 172 -5.51 -10.45 12.18
C LEU A 172 -6.81 -11.26 12.24
N ALA A 173 -6.97 -12.24 11.35
CA ALA A 173 -8.16 -13.08 11.28
C ALA A 173 -8.41 -13.81 12.61
N LEU A 174 -7.38 -14.38 13.23
CA LEU A 174 -7.49 -15.08 14.51
C LEU A 174 -7.98 -14.14 15.62
N THR A 175 -7.39 -12.95 15.73
CA THR A 175 -7.77 -11.95 16.74
C THR A 175 -9.20 -11.45 16.51
N THR A 176 -9.57 -11.17 15.26
CA THR A 176 -10.93 -10.74 14.91
C THR A 176 -11.96 -11.84 15.17
N ILE A 177 -11.65 -13.10 14.85
CA ILE A 177 -12.52 -14.25 15.16
C ILE A 177 -12.79 -14.33 16.66
N HIS A 178 -11.73 -14.31 17.48
CA HIS A 178 -11.89 -14.45 18.93
C HIS A 178 -12.67 -13.29 19.54
N THR A 179 -12.35 -12.06 19.17
CA THR A 179 -13.02 -10.86 19.71
C THR A 179 -14.49 -10.79 19.27
N GLN A 180 -14.77 -10.93 17.99
CA GLN A 180 -16.12 -10.73 17.44
C GLN A 180 -17.07 -11.86 17.80
N VAL A 181 -16.61 -13.11 17.84
CA VAL A 181 -17.45 -14.24 18.31
C VAL A 181 -17.84 -14.06 19.77
N LEU A 182 -16.90 -13.65 20.62
CA LEU A 182 -17.17 -13.42 22.04
C LEU A 182 -18.15 -12.27 22.26
N VAL A 183 -17.95 -11.13 21.59
CA VAL A 183 -18.90 -9.99 21.66
C VAL A 183 -20.25 -10.36 21.06
N GLY A 184 -20.28 -11.16 19.99
CA GLY A 184 -21.51 -11.67 19.38
C GLY A 184 -22.32 -12.54 20.34
N GLN A 185 -21.67 -13.44 21.10
CA GLN A 185 -22.32 -14.26 22.13
C GLN A 185 -22.87 -13.42 23.28
N LEU A 186 -22.10 -12.45 23.78
CA LEU A 186 -22.56 -11.48 24.78
C LEU A 186 -23.77 -10.68 24.26
N GLY A 187 -23.76 -10.35 22.97
CA GLY A 187 -24.86 -9.70 22.27
C GLY A 187 -26.17 -10.49 22.36
N VAL A 188 -26.13 -11.82 22.17
CA VAL A 188 -27.33 -12.68 22.28
C VAL A 188 -27.95 -12.59 23.68
N ALA A 189 -27.11 -12.69 24.73
CA ALA A 189 -27.57 -12.57 26.11
C ALA A 189 -28.15 -11.17 26.42
N TYR A 190 -27.50 -10.12 25.90
CA TYR A 190 -27.98 -8.75 26.03
C TYR A 190 -29.35 -8.56 25.35
N LEU A 191 -29.55 -9.06 24.12
CA LEU A 191 -30.81 -8.94 23.39
C LEU A 191 -31.98 -9.58 24.16
N ARG A 192 -31.78 -10.78 24.72
CA ARG A 192 -32.81 -11.45 25.55
C ARG A 192 -33.14 -10.64 26.80
N SER A 193 -32.13 -10.19 27.55
CA SER A 193 -32.34 -9.39 28.77
C SER A 193 -33.03 -8.06 28.47
N ALA A 194 -32.70 -7.43 27.35
CA ALA A 194 -33.33 -6.20 26.90
C ALA A 194 -34.79 -6.39 26.50
N GLN A 195 -35.12 -7.51 25.85
CA GLN A 195 -36.50 -7.85 25.49
C GLN A 195 -37.34 -8.23 26.72
N LEU A 196 -36.78 -9.00 27.66
CA LEU A 196 -37.43 -9.29 28.95
C LEU A 196 -37.80 -8.00 29.69
N ARG A 197 -36.91 -6.99 29.69
CA ARG A 197 -37.20 -5.67 30.25
C ARG A 197 -38.34 -4.98 29.50
N LYS A 198 -38.37 -5.01 28.16
CA LYS A 198 -39.47 -4.42 27.38
C LYS A 198 -40.80 -5.11 27.68
N ASN A 199 -40.82 -6.45 27.78
CA ASN A 199 -42.04 -7.20 28.07
C ASN A 199 -42.63 -6.84 29.44
N ARG A 200 -41.80 -6.49 30.43
CA ARG A 200 -42.28 -5.99 31.72
C ARG A 200 -43.06 -4.66 31.64
N LEU A 201 -42.97 -3.90 30.54
CA LEU A 201 -43.85 -2.75 30.33
C LEU A 201 -45.31 -3.19 30.15
N LEU A 202 -45.55 -4.35 29.53
CA LEU A 202 -46.88 -4.91 29.40
C LEU A 202 -47.46 -5.27 30.77
N ASP A 203 -46.63 -5.74 31.71
CA ASP A 203 -47.06 -5.97 33.09
C ASP A 203 -47.45 -4.67 33.81
N VAL A 204 -46.81 -3.54 33.50
CA VAL A 204 -47.23 -2.23 34.00
C VAL A 204 -48.57 -1.82 33.39
N ALA A 205 -48.73 -1.99 32.07
CA ALA A 205 -49.97 -1.69 31.37
C ALA A 205 -51.16 -2.53 31.87
N HIS A 206 -50.91 -3.80 32.25
CA HIS A 206 -51.90 -4.71 32.81
C HIS A 206 -52.07 -4.58 34.34
N GLY A 207 -51.42 -3.60 34.98
CA GLY A 207 -51.52 -3.35 36.42
C GLY A 207 -50.85 -4.41 37.31
N ARG A 208 -50.10 -5.36 36.74
CA ARG A 208 -49.37 -6.41 37.46
C ARG A 208 -48.08 -5.90 38.11
N LEU A 209 -47.52 -4.80 37.59
CA LEU A 209 -46.28 -4.18 38.08
C LEU A 209 -46.46 -2.68 38.29
N ARG A 210 -46.03 -2.15 39.44
CA ARG A 210 -46.02 -0.70 39.68
C ARG A 210 -44.93 -0.02 38.86
N ALA A 211 -45.18 1.20 38.38
CA ALA A 211 -44.19 1.99 37.63
C ALA A 211 -42.87 2.20 38.41
N ALA A 212 -42.92 2.43 39.72
CA ALA A 212 -41.72 2.55 40.56
C ALA A 212 -40.87 1.26 40.58
N ALA A 213 -41.51 0.08 40.63
CA ALA A 213 -40.83 -1.21 40.58
C ALA A 213 -40.22 -1.46 39.19
N PHE A 214 -40.88 -1.01 38.12
CA PHE A 214 -40.31 -1.05 36.77
C PHE A 214 -39.03 -0.21 36.69
N VAL A 215 -39.04 1.03 37.18
CA VAL A 215 -37.87 1.93 37.19
C VAL A 215 -36.69 1.30 37.93
N GLN A 216 -36.92 0.69 39.10
CA GLN A 216 -35.87 -0.03 39.83
C GLN A 216 -35.29 -1.20 39.02
N SER A 217 -36.14 -1.95 38.32
CA SER A 217 -35.70 -3.05 37.47
C SER A 217 -34.87 -2.58 36.26
N VAL A 218 -35.20 -1.40 35.71
CA VAL A 218 -34.43 -0.75 34.64
C VAL A 218 -33.07 -0.31 35.15
N GLY A 219 -32.99 0.27 36.36
CA GLY A 219 -31.74 0.63 37.00
C GLY A 219 -30.79 -0.58 37.16
N GLY A 220 -31.33 -1.72 37.61
CA GLY A 220 -30.58 -2.98 37.69
C GLY A 220 -30.10 -3.48 36.32
N PHE A 221 -30.95 -3.43 35.29
CA PHE A 221 -30.55 -3.80 33.92
C PHE A 221 -29.45 -2.89 33.38
N ILE A 222 -29.53 -1.57 33.59
CA ILE A 222 -28.52 -0.62 33.13
C ILE A 222 -27.17 -0.93 33.79
N LEU A 223 -27.14 -1.03 35.12
CA LEU A 223 -25.89 -1.19 35.87
C LEU A 223 -25.25 -2.58 35.68
N PHE A 224 -26.06 -3.65 35.64
CA PHE A 224 -25.57 -5.02 35.66
C PHE A 224 -25.66 -5.75 34.31
N THR A 225 -26.20 -5.14 33.26
CA THR A 225 -26.31 -5.79 31.94
C THR A 225 -25.90 -4.85 30.81
N ALA A 226 -26.48 -3.65 30.71
CA ALA A 226 -26.22 -2.76 29.59
C ALA A 226 -24.85 -2.09 29.66
N ALA A 227 -24.51 -1.43 30.77
CA ALA A 227 -23.24 -0.72 30.91
C ALA A 227 -22.02 -1.66 30.78
N PRO A 228 -21.99 -2.87 31.39
CA PRO A 228 -20.87 -3.78 31.21
C PRO A 228 -20.77 -4.31 29.78
N TYR A 229 -21.88 -4.64 29.13
CA TYR A 229 -21.88 -5.05 27.72
C TYR A 229 -21.36 -3.94 26.82
N MET A 230 -21.79 -2.68 27.02
CA MET A 230 -21.32 -1.54 26.26
C MET A 230 -19.81 -1.33 26.47
N ALA A 231 -19.32 -1.37 27.71
CA ALA A 231 -17.90 -1.24 28.02
C ALA A 231 -17.07 -2.36 27.35
N GLN A 232 -17.50 -3.62 27.47
CA GLN A 232 -16.82 -4.76 26.85
C GLN A 232 -16.83 -4.65 25.33
N ARG A 233 -17.99 -4.37 24.72
CA ARG A 233 -18.11 -4.20 23.27
C ARG A 233 -17.19 -3.10 22.77
N THR A 234 -17.21 -1.93 23.39
CA THR A 234 -16.34 -0.80 23.01
C THR A 234 -14.87 -1.18 23.12
N LEU A 235 -14.45 -1.81 24.22
CA LEU A 235 -13.07 -2.22 24.44
C LEU A 235 -12.60 -3.24 23.39
N PHE A 236 -13.37 -4.29 23.12
CA PHE A 236 -13.01 -5.29 22.12
C PHE A 236 -13.05 -4.75 20.68
N SER A 237 -14.01 -3.87 20.37
CA SER A 237 -14.04 -3.19 19.06
C SER A 237 -12.83 -2.28 18.86
N LEU A 238 -12.41 -1.53 19.88
CA LEU A 238 -11.19 -0.70 19.81
C LEU A 238 -9.92 -1.53 19.64
N LEU A 239 -9.80 -2.65 20.37
CA LEU A 239 -8.66 -3.55 20.22
C LEU A 239 -8.60 -4.14 18.81
N ASN A 240 -9.73 -4.63 18.29
CA ASN A 240 -9.81 -5.16 16.93
C ASN A 240 -9.45 -4.09 15.88
N GLU A 241 -9.92 -2.85 16.07
CA GLU A 241 -9.60 -1.73 15.19
C GLU A 241 -8.10 -1.39 15.22
N GLN A 242 -7.48 -1.34 16.40
CA GLN A 242 -6.04 -1.05 16.52
C GLN A 242 -5.17 -2.11 15.84
N VAL A 243 -5.51 -3.38 15.98
CA VAL A 243 -4.80 -4.49 15.30
C VAL A 243 -4.95 -4.36 13.78
N PHE A 244 -6.15 -4.02 13.31
CA PHE A 244 -6.40 -3.77 11.89
C PHE A 244 -5.61 -2.56 11.36
N LEU A 245 -5.56 -1.44 12.08
CA LEU A 245 -4.83 -0.25 11.64
C LEU A 245 -3.33 -0.54 11.45
N ARG A 246 -2.70 -1.24 12.40
CA ARG A 246 -1.29 -1.66 12.25
C ARG A 246 -1.08 -2.55 11.03
N PHE A 247 -1.97 -3.51 10.82
CA PHE A 247 -1.93 -4.37 9.63
C PHE A 247 -2.07 -3.56 8.33
N ALA A 248 -3.01 -2.60 8.28
CA ALA A 248 -3.23 -1.77 7.11
C ALA A 248 -2.03 -0.86 6.82
N ASP A 249 -1.44 -0.26 7.85
CA ASP A 249 -0.26 0.59 7.73
C ASP A 249 0.98 -0.22 7.28
N GLU A 250 1.17 -1.46 7.78
CA GLU A 250 2.24 -2.35 7.30
C GLU A 250 2.07 -2.71 5.81
N VAL A 251 0.83 -2.98 5.36
CA VAL A 251 0.53 -3.25 3.95
C VAL A 251 0.75 -2.01 3.07
N GLU A 252 0.36 -0.83 3.55
CA GLU A 252 0.55 0.44 2.85
C GLU A 252 2.05 0.79 2.74
N ASN A 253 2.81 0.61 3.81
CA ASN A 253 4.25 0.84 3.84
C ASN A 253 5.01 -0.09 2.90
N ALA A 254 4.61 -1.36 2.78
CA ALA A 254 5.21 -2.27 1.81
C ALA A 254 5.04 -1.77 0.36
N LEU A 255 3.92 -1.14 0.03
CA LEU A 255 3.77 -0.49 -1.29
C LEU A 255 4.73 0.70 -1.43
N ARG A 256 4.70 1.63 -0.46
CA ARG A 256 5.45 2.91 -0.55
C ARG A 256 6.97 2.72 -0.48
N LEU A 257 7.44 1.85 0.41
CA LEU A 257 8.84 1.68 0.73
C LEU A 257 9.45 0.50 -0.02
N ASP A 258 8.79 -0.66 -0.04
CA ASP A 258 9.41 -1.86 -0.61
C ASP A 258 9.14 -1.97 -2.11
N ALA A 259 7.90 -1.74 -2.57
CA ALA A 259 7.55 -1.97 -3.97
C ALA A 259 7.89 -0.76 -4.89
N VAL A 260 7.57 0.46 -4.48
CA VAL A 260 7.82 1.66 -5.29
C VAL A 260 9.31 2.02 -5.29
N LEU A 261 9.99 1.89 -4.14
CA LEU A 261 11.41 2.23 -3.99
C LEU A 261 12.37 1.02 -4.09
N ALA A 262 11.87 -0.17 -4.48
CA ALA A 262 12.72 -1.35 -4.73
C ALA A 262 13.89 -1.06 -5.67
N THR A 263 13.60 -0.39 -6.79
CA THR A 263 14.58 -0.06 -7.83
C THR A 263 14.36 1.36 -8.36
N HIS A 264 15.36 1.93 -9.04
CA HIS A 264 15.18 3.22 -9.70
C HIS A 264 14.09 3.17 -10.79
N HIS A 265 13.95 2.03 -11.46
CA HIS A 265 12.98 1.80 -12.53
C HIS A 265 11.55 1.63 -11.99
N SER A 266 11.38 1.03 -10.81
CA SER A 266 10.06 0.91 -10.16
C SER A 266 9.48 2.28 -9.80
N LEU A 267 10.31 3.19 -9.28
CA LEU A 267 9.88 4.56 -8.98
C LEU A 267 9.50 5.32 -10.27
N ALA A 268 10.30 5.18 -11.33
CA ALA A 268 10.00 5.78 -12.62
C ALA A 268 8.70 5.23 -13.24
N ALA A 269 8.47 3.92 -13.13
CA ALA A 269 7.23 3.28 -13.60
C ALA A 269 6.00 3.75 -12.79
N ALA A 270 6.13 3.90 -11.47
CA ALA A 270 5.09 4.44 -10.62
C ALA A 270 4.77 5.91 -10.99
N ALA A 271 5.80 6.73 -11.22
CA ALA A 271 5.68 8.13 -11.62
C ALA A 271 5.03 8.30 -13.01
N ALA A 272 5.31 7.40 -13.94
CA ALA A 272 4.70 7.38 -15.28
C ALA A 272 3.23 6.95 -15.26
N SER A 273 2.73 6.40 -14.15
CA SER A 273 1.36 5.92 -14.06
C SER A 273 0.32 7.05 -14.06
N ASN A 274 -0.93 6.71 -14.38
CA ASN A 274 -2.02 7.69 -14.46
C ASN A 274 -2.48 8.19 -13.08
N LEU A 275 -2.09 7.52 -12.00
CA LEU A 275 -2.48 7.83 -10.62
C LEU A 275 -1.21 8.20 -9.82
N THR A 276 -1.38 9.05 -8.81
CA THR A 276 -0.30 9.37 -7.87
C THR A 276 0.00 8.17 -6.97
N ILE A 277 1.18 8.14 -6.36
CA ILE A 277 1.55 7.09 -5.38
C ILE A 277 0.54 7.07 -4.23
N GLU A 278 0.13 8.25 -3.76
CA GLU A 278 -0.93 8.41 -2.75
C GLU A 278 -2.24 7.74 -3.17
N ALA A 279 -2.71 7.97 -4.40
CA ALA A 279 -3.94 7.38 -4.90
C ALA A 279 -3.86 5.84 -5.02
N HIS A 280 -2.67 5.27 -5.26
CA HIS A 280 -2.48 3.82 -5.24
C HIS A 280 -2.44 3.27 -3.81
N ALA A 281 -1.81 3.98 -2.88
CA ALA A 281 -1.79 3.63 -1.45
C ALA A 281 -3.21 3.64 -0.86
N ASP A 282 -4.00 4.67 -1.16
CA ASP A 282 -5.41 4.76 -0.79
C ASP A 282 -6.24 3.59 -1.35
N ALA A 283 -6.01 3.22 -2.62
CA ALA A 283 -6.71 2.09 -3.23
C ALA A 283 -6.37 0.77 -2.54
N LEU A 284 -5.10 0.57 -2.15
CA LEU A 284 -4.66 -0.61 -1.41
C LEU A 284 -5.25 -0.65 0.00
N ARG A 285 -5.23 0.48 0.71
CA ARG A 285 -5.84 0.64 2.04
C ARG A 285 -7.35 0.40 1.99
N GLN A 286 -8.04 0.92 0.97
CA GLN A 286 -9.47 0.73 0.77
C GLN A 286 -9.81 -0.74 0.46
N LEU A 287 -8.99 -1.42 -0.33
CA LEU A 287 -9.12 -2.85 -0.64
C LEU A 287 -9.07 -3.70 0.64
N VAL A 288 -8.03 -3.55 1.47
CA VAL A 288 -7.90 -4.32 2.73
C VAL A 288 -8.96 -3.94 3.75
N THR A 289 -9.33 -2.65 3.84
CA THR A 289 -10.41 -2.18 4.74
C THR A 289 -11.74 -2.79 4.35
N THR A 290 -12.07 -2.79 3.06
CA THR A 290 -13.34 -3.36 2.58
C THR A 290 -13.40 -4.86 2.88
N ALA A 291 -12.32 -5.59 2.61
CA ALA A 291 -12.24 -7.02 2.92
C ALA A 291 -12.40 -7.29 4.42
N PHE A 292 -11.66 -6.56 5.26
CA PHE A 292 -11.72 -6.67 6.72
C PHE A 292 -13.11 -6.37 7.27
N ARG A 293 -13.76 -5.29 6.86
CA ARG A 293 -15.09 -4.91 7.36
C ARG A 293 -16.17 -5.93 7.00
N ILE A 294 -16.08 -6.53 5.80
CA ILE A 294 -16.97 -7.62 5.41
C ILE A 294 -16.73 -8.82 6.32
N PHE A 295 -15.46 -9.21 6.50
CA PHE A 295 -15.08 -10.34 7.36
C PHE A 295 -15.52 -10.13 8.82
N GLU A 296 -15.15 -8.99 9.43
CA GLU A 296 -15.50 -8.61 10.80
C GLU A 296 -17.00 -8.71 11.06
N ARG A 297 -17.82 -8.11 10.18
CA ARG A 297 -19.28 -8.12 10.32
C ARG A 297 -19.84 -9.53 10.26
N LYS A 298 -19.32 -10.39 9.36
CA LYS A 298 -19.80 -11.77 9.22
C LYS A 298 -19.42 -12.60 10.44
N VAL A 299 -18.19 -12.49 10.92
CA VAL A 299 -17.73 -13.16 12.15
C VAL A 299 -18.56 -12.73 13.36
N PHE A 300 -18.84 -11.43 13.51
CA PHE A 300 -19.68 -10.90 14.60
C PHE A 300 -21.10 -11.48 14.58
N SER A 301 -21.64 -11.74 13.39
CA SER A 301 -22.98 -12.33 13.22
C SER A 301 -23.04 -13.84 13.46
N LEU A 302 -21.91 -14.56 13.40
CA LEU A 302 -21.87 -16.03 13.49
C LEU A 302 -22.61 -16.61 14.70
N PRO A 303 -22.44 -16.10 15.94
CA PRO A 303 -23.13 -16.66 17.10
C PRO A 303 -24.66 -16.56 17.01
N LYS A 304 -25.17 -15.51 16.36
CA LYS A 304 -26.61 -15.34 16.11
C LYS A 304 -27.07 -16.27 14.99
N LEU A 305 -26.30 -16.35 13.91
CA LEU A 305 -26.58 -17.23 12.77
C LEU A 305 -26.58 -18.71 13.18
N ALA A 306 -25.80 -19.10 14.19
CA ALA A 306 -25.83 -20.46 14.73
C ALA A 306 -27.21 -20.87 15.30
N LEU A 307 -28.10 -19.90 15.60
CA LEU A 307 -29.49 -20.16 16.02
C LEU A 307 -30.44 -20.39 14.84
N PHE A 308 -30.02 -20.04 13.62
CA PHE A 308 -30.85 -20.12 12.41
C PHE A 308 -31.19 -21.55 11.97
N PRO A 309 -30.28 -22.55 12.01
CA PRO A 309 -30.63 -23.93 11.65
C PRO A 309 -31.70 -24.54 12.56
N ALA A 310 -31.70 -24.18 13.85
CA ALA A 310 -32.73 -24.63 14.80
C ALA A 310 -34.12 -24.08 14.43
N LEU A 311 -34.20 -22.83 13.96
CA LEU A 311 -35.42 -22.22 13.44
C LEU A 311 -35.92 -22.91 12.17
N LEU A 312 -35.03 -23.14 11.20
CA LEU A 312 -35.36 -23.80 9.94
C LEU A 312 -35.89 -25.23 10.16
N TYR A 313 -35.28 -25.95 11.11
CA TYR A 313 -35.68 -27.31 11.47
C TYR A 313 -37.07 -27.35 12.11
N ALA A 314 -37.37 -26.38 12.97
CA ALA A 314 -38.68 -26.30 13.64
C ALA A 314 -39.83 -26.02 12.65
N HIS A 315 -39.61 -25.22 11.60
CA HIS A 315 -40.66 -24.85 10.63
C HIS A 315 -40.21 -24.90 9.17
N PRO A 316 -40.32 -26.08 8.52
CA PRO A 316 -39.95 -26.24 7.12
C PRO A 316 -40.85 -25.44 6.16
N LEU A 317 -42.14 -25.30 6.47
CA LEU A 317 -43.12 -24.63 5.61
C LEU A 317 -42.97 -23.10 5.61
N LEU A 318 -42.75 -22.48 6.78
CA LEU A 318 -42.45 -21.05 6.87
C LEU A 318 -41.14 -20.71 6.15
N SER A 319 -40.12 -21.58 6.30
CA SER A 319 -38.86 -21.45 5.59
C SER A 319 -39.03 -21.59 4.07
N ALA A 320 -39.86 -22.54 3.62
CA ALA A 320 -40.15 -22.75 2.20
C ALA A 320 -40.97 -21.62 1.56
N ALA A 321 -41.75 -20.86 2.33
CA ALA A 321 -42.50 -19.71 1.81
C ALA A 321 -41.72 -18.38 1.90
N PHE A 322 -41.04 -18.14 3.01
CA PHE A 322 -40.31 -16.89 3.27
C PHE A 322 -39.04 -16.77 2.43
N LEU A 323 -38.24 -17.84 2.31
CA LEU A 323 -36.95 -17.77 1.63
C LEU A 323 -37.09 -17.44 0.13
N PRO A 324 -37.99 -18.08 -0.65
CA PRO A 324 -38.15 -17.76 -2.07
C PRO A 324 -38.70 -16.36 -2.31
N LEU A 325 -39.63 -15.89 -1.48
CA LEU A 325 -40.15 -14.52 -1.57
C LEU A 325 -39.05 -13.50 -1.25
N ALA A 326 -38.29 -13.73 -0.17
CA ALA A 326 -37.15 -12.90 0.18
C ALA A 326 -36.10 -12.87 -0.95
N LEU A 327 -35.80 -14.03 -1.54
CA LEU A 327 -34.87 -14.17 -2.68
C LEU A 327 -35.36 -13.43 -3.93
N ALA A 328 -36.65 -13.51 -4.26
CA ALA A 328 -37.23 -12.85 -5.43
C ALA A 328 -37.17 -11.32 -5.30
N VAL A 329 -37.60 -10.79 -4.14
CA VAL A 329 -37.54 -9.35 -3.85
C VAL A 329 -36.09 -8.85 -3.82
N ASP A 330 -35.19 -9.58 -3.15
CA ASP A 330 -33.78 -9.20 -3.12
C ASP A 330 -33.09 -9.35 -4.50
N GLY A 331 -33.53 -10.27 -5.35
CA GLY A 331 -33.05 -10.39 -6.73
C GLY A 331 -33.37 -9.17 -7.58
N ALA A 332 -34.61 -8.67 -7.50
CA ALA A 332 -35.02 -7.44 -8.20
C ALA A 332 -34.24 -6.23 -7.69
N LYS A 333 -34.10 -6.10 -6.36
CA LYS A 333 -33.32 -5.03 -5.72
C LYS A 333 -31.82 -5.13 -6.06
N ALA A 334 -31.27 -6.34 -6.12
CA ALA A 334 -29.88 -6.59 -6.50
C ALA A 334 -29.60 -6.09 -7.92
N SER A 335 -30.44 -6.44 -8.89
CA SER A 335 -30.26 -6.00 -10.27
C SER A 335 -30.24 -4.47 -10.41
N LEU A 336 -31.14 -3.78 -9.70
CA LEU A 336 -31.17 -2.31 -9.68
C LEU A 336 -29.91 -1.73 -9.02
N THR A 337 -29.53 -2.24 -7.85
CA THR A 337 -28.34 -1.77 -7.13
C THR A 337 -27.04 -2.08 -7.85
N ALA A 338 -26.93 -3.20 -8.57
CA ALA A 338 -25.80 -3.54 -9.42
C ALA A 338 -25.62 -2.54 -10.57
N SER A 339 -26.73 -2.21 -11.26
CA SER A 339 -26.71 -1.23 -12.35
C SER A 339 -26.30 0.17 -11.85
N LEU A 340 -26.85 0.62 -10.72
CA LEU A 340 -26.47 1.89 -10.09
C LEU A 340 -24.99 1.88 -9.66
N THR A 341 -24.54 0.78 -9.05
CA THR A 341 -23.15 0.63 -8.62
C THR A 341 -22.19 0.73 -9.79
N ARG A 342 -22.45 0.02 -10.90
CA ARG A 342 -21.55 0.06 -12.05
C ARG A 342 -21.32 1.50 -12.54
N ARG A 343 -22.38 2.30 -12.61
CA ARG A 343 -22.28 3.72 -12.96
C ARG A 343 -21.54 4.54 -11.89
N ILE A 344 -21.81 4.29 -10.61
CA ILE A 344 -21.08 4.92 -9.50
C ILE A 344 -19.58 4.62 -9.61
N ASP A 345 -19.19 3.39 -9.92
CA ASP A 345 -17.80 2.99 -10.06
C ASP A 345 -17.13 3.63 -11.29
N GLU A 346 -17.86 3.78 -12.41
CA GLU A 346 -17.40 4.52 -13.59
C GLU A 346 -17.12 6.00 -13.24
N HIS A 347 -18.06 6.68 -12.58
CA HIS A 347 -17.88 8.06 -12.11
C HIS A 347 -16.78 8.18 -11.05
N ARG A 348 -16.67 7.22 -10.12
CA ARG A 348 -15.61 7.20 -9.10
C ARG A 348 -14.23 7.08 -9.73
N ALA A 349 -14.09 6.20 -10.74
CA ALA A 349 -12.84 6.07 -11.49
C ALA A 349 -12.49 7.35 -12.26
N ALA A 350 -13.47 8.02 -12.86
CA ALA A 350 -13.28 9.32 -13.53
C ALA A 350 -12.86 10.41 -12.54
N THR A 351 -13.54 10.53 -11.40
CA THR A 351 -13.23 11.45 -10.30
C THR A 351 -11.79 11.25 -9.82
N ARG A 352 -11.36 10.01 -9.54
CA ARG A 352 -9.97 9.73 -9.10
C ARG A 352 -8.93 10.12 -10.16
N ARG A 353 -9.18 9.85 -11.44
CA ARG A 353 -8.27 10.24 -12.54
C ARG A 353 -8.18 11.76 -12.68
N LEU A 354 -9.31 12.46 -12.62
CA LEU A 354 -9.36 13.92 -12.70
C LEU A 354 -8.71 14.57 -11.47
N ALA A 355 -8.90 14.02 -10.27
CA ALA A 355 -8.26 14.49 -9.05
C ALA A 355 -6.73 14.34 -9.12
N SER A 356 -6.22 13.17 -9.53
CA SER A 356 -4.78 12.93 -9.78
C SER A 356 -4.22 13.91 -10.82
N ARG A 357 -4.95 14.13 -11.93
CA ARG A 357 -4.55 15.10 -12.95
C ARG A 357 -4.49 16.53 -12.40
N ARG A 358 -5.51 16.95 -11.64
CA ARG A 358 -5.57 18.25 -10.99
C ARG A 358 -4.38 18.44 -10.05
N GLN A 359 -4.13 17.48 -9.16
CA GLN A 359 -3.00 17.53 -8.22
C GLN A 359 -1.66 17.65 -8.95
N ARG A 360 -1.44 16.90 -10.04
CA ARG A 360 -0.21 17.00 -10.84
C ARG A 360 -0.05 18.35 -11.51
N VAL A 361 -1.13 18.91 -12.07
CA VAL A 361 -1.11 20.24 -12.69
C VAL A 361 -0.84 21.32 -11.64
N GLU A 362 -1.55 21.31 -10.52
CA GLU A 362 -1.38 22.29 -9.44
C GLU A 362 0.02 22.19 -8.82
N ALA A 363 0.56 20.98 -8.62
CA ALA A 363 1.92 20.79 -8.12
C ALA A 363 2.98 21.26 -9.13
N HIS A 364 2.79 20.98 -10.42
CA HIS A 364 3.67 21.49 -11.48
C HIS A 364 3.65 23.02 -11.52
N ASP A 365 2.48 23.63 -11.54
CA ASP A 365 2.33 25.09 -11.60
C ASP A 365 2.88 25.76 -10.33
N ALA A 366 2.71 25.15 -9.15
CA ALA A 366 3.31 25.63 -7.90
C ALA A 366 4.84 25.58 -7.95
N ALA A 367 5.41 24.51 -8.52
CA ALA A 367 6.86 24.37 -8.70
C ALA A 367 7.45 25.41 -9.68
N HIS A 368 6.65 25.91 -10.63
CA HIS A 368 7.09 26.88 -11.66
C HIS A 368 6.51 28.29 -11.42
N ALA A 369 6.10 28.61 -10.18
CA ALA A 369 5.40 29.86 -9.86
C ALA A 369 6.15 31.14 -10.30
N GLU A 370 7.48 31.15 -10.20
CA GLU A 370 8.31 32.29 -10.62
C GLU A 370 8.25 32.50 -12.15
N GLN A 371 8.37 31.44 -12.94
CA GLN A 371 8.30 31.49 -14.40
C GLN A 371 6.90 31.92 -14.87
N ILE A 372 5.86 31.45 -14.19
CA ILE A 372 4.47 31.86 -14.43
C ILE A 372 4.29 33.35 -14.13
N GLY A 373 4.89 33.83 -13.04
CA GLY A 373 4.90 35.25 -12.67
C GLY A 373 5.58 36.11 -13.72
N ALA A 374 6.78 35.72 -14.15
CA ALA A 374 7.55 36.40 -15.18
C ALA A 374 6.82 36.42 -16.55
N ALA A 375 6.12 35.35 -16.91
CA ALA A 375 5.34 35.26 -18.15
C ALA A 375 3.95 35.92 -18.06
N ALA A 376 3.57 36.49 -16.91
CA ALA A 376 2.22 37.01 -16.64
C ALA A 376 1.08 36.01 -16.98
N ALA A 377 1.34 34.71 -16.85
CA ALA A 377 0.46 33.64 -17.32
C ALA A 377 -0.71 33.31 -16.37
N ALA A 378 -0.85 34.05 -15.26
CA ALA A 378 -1.88 33.81 -14.25
C ALA A 378 -3.32 33.74 -14.80
N PRO A 379 -3.77 34.57 -15.76
CA PRO A 379 -5.11 34.46 -16.35
C PRO A 379 -5.33 33.14 -17.11
N LEU A 380 -4.31 32.65 -17.81
CA LEU A 380 -4.34 31.38 -18.53
C LEU A 380 -4.47 30.20 -17.56
N LEU A 381 -3.66 30.20 -16.49
CA LEU A 381 -3.74 29.18 -15.44
C LEU A 381 -5.10 29.19 -14.77
N ARG A 382 -5.63 30.36 -14.41
CA ARG A 382 -6.96 30.49 -13.80
C ARG A 382 -8.05 29.87 -14.67
N ARG A 383 -8.01 30.08 -16.00
CA ARG A 383 -8.95 29.45 -16.95
C ARG A 383 -8.78 27.93 -17.00
N THR A 384 -7.54 27.45 -16.98
CA THR A 384 -7.23 26.02 -17.03
C THR A 384 -7.61 25.30 -15.75
N TRP A 385 -7.28 25.84 -14.58
CA TRP A 385 -7.68 25.32 -13.28
C TRP A 385 -9.21 25.32 -13.11
N ARG A 386 -9.90 26.38 -13.52
CA ARG A 386 -11.37 26.40 -13.53
C ARG A 386 -11.97 25.28 -14.37
N ARG A 387 -11.40 24.96 -15.54
CA ARG A 387 -11.85 23.83 -16.37
C ARG A 387 -11.65 22.50 -15.67
N HIS A 388 -10.49 22.27 -15.05
CA HIS A 388 -10.22 21.05 -14.29
C HIS A 388 -11.14 20.91 -13.07
N ALA A 389 -11.35 22.00 -12.33
CA ALA A 389 -12.26 22.03 -11.19
C ALA A 389 -13.72 21.74 -11.60
N ALA A 390 -14.21 22.38 -12.66
CA ALA A 390 -15.57 22.17 -13.15
C ALA A 390 -15.80 20.72 -13.61
N ALA A 391 -14.84 20.13 -14.32
CA ALA A 391 -14.92 18.72 -14.74
C ALA A 391 -14.97 17.78 -13.53
N LEU A 392 -14.11 18.00 -12.53
CA LEU A 392 -14.09 17.21 -11.30
C LEU A 392 -15.41 17.35 -10.51
N GLN A 393 -15.94 18.58 -10.40
CA GLN A 393 -17.19 18.85 -9.71
C GLN A 393 -18.40 18.22 -10.41
N ALA A 394 -18.44 18.20 -11.74
CA ALA A 394 -19.52 17.57 -12.49
C ALA A 394 -19.56 16.04 -12.28
N GLU A 395 -18.40 15.39 -12.31
CA GLU A 395 -18.27 13.96 -12.01
C GLU A 395 -18.63 13.64 -10.56
N ALA A 396 -18.13 14.44 -9.60
CA ALA A 396 -18.42 14.27 -8.18
C ALA A 396 -19.92 14.48 -7.86
N ALA A 397 -20.58 15.47 -8.48
CA ALA A 397 -22.00 15.70 -8.31
C ALA A 397 -22.84 14.53 -8.85
N SER A 398 -22.47 13.99 -10.02
CA SER A 398 -23.13 12.83 -10.62
C SER A 398 -22.95 11.58 -9.75
N GLN A 399 -21.73 11.35 -9.22
CA GLN A 399 -21.46 10.29 -8.27
C GLN A 399 -22.33 10.42 -7.01
N ALA A 400 -22.36 11.59 -6.39
CA ALA A 400 -23.11 11.83 -5.17
C ALA A 400 -24.62 11.63 -5.35
N ALA A 401 -25.18 12.07 -6.49
CA ALA A 401 -26.59 11.87 -6.81
C ALA A 401 -26.94 10.37 -6.94
N LEU A 402 -26.09 9.59 -7.61
CA LEU A 402 -26.29 8.14 -7.75
C LEU A 402 -26.11 7.38 -6.43
N GLU A 403 -25.14 7.77 -5.61
CA GLU A 403 -24.95 7.21 -4.26
C GLU A 403 -26.17 7.50 -3.38
N GLY A 404 -26.69 8.72 -3.40
CA GLY A 404 -27.91 9.10 -2.69
C GLY A 404 -29.13 8.28 -3.13
N LEU A 405 -29.32 8.08 -4.44
CA LEU A 405 -30.40 7.24 -4.96
C LEU A 405 -30.28 5.78 -4.50
N ARG A 406 -29.08 5.21 -4.57
CA ARG A 406 -28.83 3.83 -4.12
C ARG A 406 -29.14 3.67 -2.63
N ASP A 407 -28.69 4.62 -1.82
CA ASP A 407 -28.86 4.57 -0.37
C ASP A 407 -30.34 4.74 0.02
N TRP A 408 -31.07 5.61 -0.68
CA TRP A 408 -32.52 5.76 -0.52
C TRP A 408 -33.29 4.48 -0.88
N VAL A 409 -32.97 3.84 -2.00
CA VAL A 409 -33.54 2.53 -2.39
C VAL A 409 -33.25 1.47 -1.33
N GLY A 410 -32.02 1.44 -0.80
CA GLY A 410 -31.64 0.52 0.27
C GLY A 410 -32.41 0.74 1.57
N TRP A 411 -32.61 2.00 1.95
CA TRP A 411 -33.39 2.37 3.12
C TRP A 411 -34.86 1.98 2.98
N LEU A 412 -35.49 2.31 1.85
CA LEU A 412 -36.90 1.99 1.58
C LEU A 412 -37.14 0.47 1.65
N TYR A 413 -36.25 -0.31 1.02
CA TYR A 413 -36.30 -1.77 1.08
C TYR A 413 -36.17 -2.30 2.52
N TRP A 414 -35.24 -1.76 3.32
CA TRP A 414 -35.05 -2.20 4.70
C TRP A 414 -36.29 -1.90 5.57
N GLN A 415 -36.82 -0.69 5.46
CA GLN A 415 -37.91 -0.21 6.30
C GLN A 415 -39.26 -0.80 5.91
N ASP A 416 -39.60 -0.79 4.62
CA ASP A 416 -40.98 -1.06 4.18
C ASP A 416 -41.16 -2.49 3.65
N VAL A 417 -40.07 -3.23 3.43
CA VAL A 417 -40.15 -4.59 2.87
C VAL A 417 -39.53 -5.63 3.81
N LEU A 418 -38.26 -5.48 4.19
CA LEU A 418 -37.57 -6.49 4.98
C LEU A 418 -38.06 -6.54 6.44
N SER A 419 -38.10 -5.41 7.15
CA SER A 419 -38.53 -5.39 8.56
C SER A 419 -39.94 -5.95 8.75
N PRO A 420 -40.97 -5.53 7.97
CA PRO A 420 -42.31 -6.09 8.08
C PRO A 420 -42.36 -7.59 7.75
N SER A 421 -41.59 -8.04 6.77
CA SER A 421 -41.50 -9.47 6.42
C SER A 421 -40.91 -10.31 7.57
N VAL A 422 -39.89 -9.78 8.26
CA VAL A 422 -39.31 -10.42 9.45
C VAL A 422 -40.31 -10.41 10.61
N GLU A 423 -41.06 -9.33 10.81
CA GLU A 423 -42.11 -9.25 11.83
C GLU A 423 -43.21 -10.29 11.60
N CYS A 424 -43.67 -10.46 10.36
CA CYS A 424 -44.62 -11.52 10.00
C CYS A 424 -44.06 -12.92 10.31
N ALA A 425 -42.78 -13.17 10.01
CA ALA A 425 -42.14 -14.45 10.30
C ALA A 425 -42.04 -14.70 11.83
N VAL A 426 -41.69 -13.67 12.61
CA VAL A 426 -41.64 -13.78 14.08
C VAL A 426 -43.05 -13.97 14.67
N ALA A 427 -44.08 -13.33 14.13
CA ALA A 427 -45.46 -13.53 14.55
C ALA A 427 -45.89 -15.00 14.38
N ALA A 428 -45.57 -15.62 13.24
CA ALA A 428 -45.85 -17.03 13.00
C ALA A 428 -45.09 -17.97 13.96
N LEU A 429 -43.86 -17.61 14.34
CA LEU A 429 -43.08 -18.36 15.34
C LEU A 429 -43.68 -18.26 16.76
N LEU A 430 -44.28 -17.12 17.09
CA LEU A 430 -44.98 -16.90 18.36
C LEU A 430 -46.29 -17.70 18.42
N GLU A 431 -47.09 -17.68 17.35
CA GLU A 431 -48.33 -18.44 17.24
C GLU A 431 -48.09 -19.95 17.41
N ALA A 432 -46.99 -20.46 16.87
CA ALA A 432 -46.61 -21.87 16.99
C ALA A 432 -46.03 -22.27 18.37
N GLY A 433 -45.82 -21.31 19.29
CA GLY A 433 -45.37 -21.59 20.66
C GLY A 433 -43.89 -21.96 20.82
N HIS A 434 -43.06 -21.82 19.78
CA HIS A 434 -41.65 -22.17 19.81
C HIS A 434 -40.73 -21.02 20.24
N ALA A 435 -41.20 -19.78 20.15
CA ALA A 435 -40.54 -18.61 20.68
C ALA A 435 -41.33 -18.05 21.86
N GLY A 436 -40.65 -17.78 22.97
CA GLY A 436 -41.24 -16.96 24.03
C GLY A 436 -41.31 -15.50 23.60
N ALA A 437 -42.19 -14.72 24.23
CA ALA A 437 -42.22 -13.26 24.06
C ALA A 437 -40.85 -12.60 24.34
N ALA A 438 -39.99 -13.25 25.14
CA ALA A 438 -38.63 -12.80 25.45
C ALA A 438 -37.63 -12.95 24.29
N ASP A 439 -37.90 -13.82 23.32
CA ASP A 439 -36.99 -14.12 22.22
C ASP A 439 -37.35 -13.38 20.92
N VAL A 440 -38.47 -12.63 20.89
CA VAL A 440 -38.95 -11.87 19.72
C VAL A 440 -37.83 -11.04 19.08
N TRP A 441 -37.14 -10.25 19.89
CA TRP A 441 -36.08 -9.38 19.37
C TRP A 441 -34.82 -10.15 18.95
N LEU A 442 -34.53 -11.26 19.61
CA LEU A 442 -33.43 -12.14 19.22
C LEU A 442 -33.72 -12.77 17.86
N TYR A 443 -34.91 -13.35 17.68
CA TYR A 443 -35.29 -14.02 16.44
C TYR A 443 -35.45 -13.06 15.27
N ALA A 444 -36.04 -11.88 15.48
CA ALA A 444 -36.06 -10.82 14.46
C ALA A 444 -34.62 -10.52 13.99
N ARG A 445 -33.68 -10.36 14.93
CA ARG A 445 -32.29 -10.09 14.60
C ARG A 445 -31.57 -11.27 13.94
N VAL A 446 -31.87 -12.50 14.34
CA VAL A 446 -31.32 -13.72 13.72
C VAL A 446 -31.81 -13.87 12.28
N LEU A 447 -33.09 -13.59 12.01
CA LEU A 447 -33.65 -13.60 10.66
C LEU A 447 -33.04 -12.49 9.80
N GLU A 448 -32.94 -11.26 10.31
CA GLU A 448 -32.28 -10.13 9.63
C GLU A 448 -30.82 -10.45 9.29
N ASP A 449 -30.02 -10.87 10.28
CA ASP A 449 -28.61 -11.19 10.10
C ASP A 449 -28.46 -12.44 9.19
N GLY A 450 -29.42 -13.37 9.24
CA GLY A 450 -29.54 -14.56 8.38
C GLY A 450 -29.75 -14.22 6.91
N VAL A 451 -30.72 -13.35 6.62
CA VAL A 451 -30.95 -12.83 5.27
C VAL A 451 -29.72 -12.06 4.79
N ASP A 452 -29.10 -11.22 5.63
CA ASP A 452 -27.87 -10.52 5.28
C ASP A 452 -26.70 -11.48 5.01
N ALA A 453 -26.60 -12.60 5.72
CA ALA A 453 -25.59 -13.63 5.50
C ALA A 453 -25.82 -14.40 4.20
N LEU A 454 -27.03 -14.90 3.98
CA LEU A 454 -27.41 -15.64 2.77
C LEU A 454 -27.28 -14.77 1.52
N LEU A 455 -27.56 -13.48 1.63
CA LEU A 455 -27.57 -12.53 0.52
C LEU A 455 -26.38 -11.58 0.57
N THR A 456 -25.30 -11.99 1.22
CA THR A 456 -24.07 -11.18 1.34
C THR A 456 -23.59 -10.71 -0.02
N ARG A 457 -23.51 -11.62 -1.01
CA ARG A 457 -23.01 -11.28 -2.35
C ARG A 457 -23.88 -10.26 -3.08
N SER A 458 -25.20 -10.44 -3.07
CA SER A 458 -26.17 -9.49 -3.65
C SER A 458 -26.16 -8.14 -2.92
N ARG A 459 -26.15 -8.16 -1.58
CA ARG A 459 -26.21 -6.94 -0.77
C ARG A 459 -24.91 -6.17 -0.71
N LYS A 460 -23.77 -6.84 -0.91
CA LYS A 460 -22.43 -6.26 -0.91
C LYS A 460 -21.84 -6.10 -2.30
N GLU A 461 -22.60 -6.36 -3.35
CA GLU A 461 -22.15 -6.27 -4.74
C GLU A 461 -21.44 -4.95 -5.03
N ALA A 462 -21.93 -3.84 -4.47
CA ALA A 462 -21.30 -2.54 -4.60
C ALA A 462 -19.88 -2.46 -4.00
N GLN A 463 -19.71 -2.99 -2.79
CA GLN A 463 -18.41 -3.02 -2.12
C GLN A 463 -17.46 -4.00 -2.83
N LEU A 464 -18.00 -5.11 -3.35
CA LEU A 464 -17.24 -6.12 -4.07
C LEU A 464 -16.81 -5.64 -5.48
N ALA A 465 -17.65 -4.86 -6.17
CA ALA A 465 -17.31 -4.24 -7.44
C ALA A 465 -16.21 -3.18 -7.27
N SER A 466 -16.33 -2.30 -6.27
CA SER A 466 -15.27 -1.35 -5.91
C SER A 466 -13.96 -2.07 -5.58
N LEU A 467 -14.02 -3.13 -4.75
CA LEU A 467 -12.84 -3.93 -4.40
C LEU A 467 -12.18 -4.52 -5.65
N ARG A 468 -12.97 -5.07 -6.60
CA ARG A 468 -12.44 -5.57 -7.87
C ARG A 468 -11.79 -4.46 -8.71
N ALA A 469 -12.39 -3.28 -8.75
CA ALA A 469 -11.85 -2.15 -9.50
C ALA A 469 -10.52 -1.66 -8.90
N ASP A 470 -10.44 -1.56 -7.57
CA ASP A 470 -9.23 -1.22 -6.82
C ASP A 470 -8.13 -2.29 -7.07
N ALA A 471 -8.49 -3.57 -6.94
CA ALA A 471 -7.59 -4.69 -7.26
C ALA A 471 -7.09 -4.64 -8.70
N ALA A 472 -7.94 -4.31 -9.68
CA ALA A 472 -7.54 -4.22 -11.08
C ALA A 472 -6.59 -3.04 -11.33
N ALA A 473 -6.79 -1.90 -10.65
CA ALA A 473 -5.86 -0.77 -10.72
C ALA A 473 -4.49 -1.13 -10.15
N LEU A 474 -4.47 -1.78 -8.98
CA LEU A 474 -3.25 -2.23 -8.32
C LEU A 474 -2.51 -3.32 -9.10
N ARG A 475 -3.23 -4.25 -9.76
CA ARG A 475 -2.62 -5.25 -10.65
C ARG A 475 -1.94 -4.61 -11.86
N ARG A 476 -2.50 -3.53 -12.42
CA ARG A 476 -1.85 -2.76 -13.50
C ARG A 476 -0.56 -2.10 -13.01
N LEU A 477 -0.57 -1.52 -11.80
CA LEU A 477 0.64 -0.98 -11.19
C LEU A 477 1.69 -2.08 -10.97
N ALA A 478 1.32 -3.19 -10.33
CA ALA A 478 2.23 -4.30 -10.09
C ALA A 478 2.82 -4.86 -11.40
N ALA A 479 2.02 -4.93 -12.47
CA ALA A 479 2.50 -5.31 -13.79
C ALA A 479 3.47 -4.29 -14.38
N SER A 480 3.23 -2.98 -14.23
CA SER A 480 4.18 -1.96 -14.70
C SER A 480 5.48 -1.95 -13.90
N LEU A 481 5.43 -2.23 -12.59
CA LEU A 481 6.63 -2.35 -11.76
C LEU A 481 7.45 -3.58 -12.16
N ALA A 482 6.80 -4.75 -12.29
CA ALA A 482 7.48 -5.97 -12.74
C ALA A 482 8.03 -5.86 -14.18
N ALA A 483 7.33 -5.16 -15.08
CA ALA A 483 7.82 -4.90 -16.43
C ALA A 483 9.04 -3.97 -16.43
N ALA A 484 9.11 -3.02 -15.48
CA ALA A 484 10.26 -2.14 -15.33
C ALA A 484 11.49 -2.88 -14.79
N GLU A 485 11.30 -3.90 -13.95
CA GLU A 485 12.37 -4.79 -13.48
C GLU A 485 12.85 -5.77 -14.56
N GLY A 486 11.96 -6.19 -15.47
CA GLY A 486 12.26 -7.16 -16.53
C GLY A 486 12.74 -6.56 -17.86
N GLY A 487 12.95 -5.23 -17.94
CA GLY A 487 13.48 -4.58 -19.14
C GLY A 487 14.86 -5.12 -19.50
N GLY A 488 15.13 -5.28 -20.82
CA GLY A 488 16.35 -5.93 -21.32
C GLY A 488 17.62 -5.53 -20.56
N ALA A 489 18.41 -6.52 -20.18
CA ALA A 489 19.61 -6.32 -19.38
C ALA A 489 20.83 -6.08 -20.29
N LEU A 490 21.60 -5.05 -19.97
CA LEU A 490 22.96 -4.84 -20.42
C LEU A 490 23.81 -6.03 -19.98
N ARG A 491 24.66 -6.52 -20.88
CA ARG A 491 25.73 -7.46 -20.52
C ARG A 491 26.89 -6.65 -19.98
N CYS A 492 27.03 -6.65 -18.67
CA CYS A 492 28.07 -5.93 -17.96
C CYS A 492 29.29 -6.83 -17.73
N ALA A 493 30.44 -6.43 -18.26
CA ALA A 493 31.73 -7.04 -17.99
C ALA A 493 32.55 -6.17 -17.03
N TRP A 494 33.27 -6.82 -16.11
CA TRP A 494 34.10 -6.16 -15.10
C TRP A 494 35.57 -6.44 -15.36
N GLY A 495 36.39 -5.40 -15.26
CA GLY A 495 37.85 -5.47 -15.43
C GLY A 495 38.32 -4.89 -16.76
N GLY A 496 39.41 -4.12 -16.72
CA GLY A 496 39.96 -3.42 -17.88
C GLY A 496 39.47 -1.96 -17.97
N GLY A 497 39.40 -1.44 -19.19
CA GLY A 497 38.97 -0.06 -19.47
C GLY A 497 37.45 0.10 -19.64
N VAL A 498 36.99 1.33 -19.83
CA VAL A 498 35.58 1.62 -20.14
C VAL A 498 35.32 1.39 -21.63
N ALA A 499 34.44 0.45 -21.98
CA ALA A 499 34.06 0.17 -23.37
C ALA A 499 32.55 -0.04 -23.51
N VAL A 500 31.99 0.29 -24.68
CA VAL A 500 30.56 0.16 -24.99
C VAL A 500 30.40 -0.38 -26.40
N GLY A 501 29.58 -1.41 -26.57
CA GLY A 501 29.15 -1.94 -27.86
C GLY A 501 27.64 -2.16 -27.84
N CYS A 502 26.89 -1.14 -28.24
CA CYS A 502 25.44 -1.13 -28.09
C CYS A 502 24.72 -0.41 -29.24
N ALA A 503 23.84 -1.13 -29.92
CA ALA A 503 22.80 -0.52 -30.74
C ALA A 503 21.52 -0.38 -29.90
N TYR A 504 20.94 0.82 -29.84
CA TYR A 504 19.73 1.09 -29.08
C TYR A 504 18.84 2.14 -29.76
N ARG A 505 17.55 2.12 -29.41
CA ARG A 505 16.58 3.13 -29.81
C ARG A 505 16.09 3.93 -28.62
N ARG A 506 15.86 5.22 -28.84
CA ARG A 506 15.17 6.11 -27.90
C ARG A 506 14.10 6.89 -28.66
N GLY A 507 12.85 6.47 -28.53
CA GLY A 507 11.77 6.94 -29.42
C GLY A 507 12.00 6.45 -30.85
N GLU A 508 11.96 7.36 -31.82
CA GLU A 508 12.21 7.05 -33.23
C GLU A 508 13.70 7.04 -33.61
N ALA A 509 14.58 7.56 -32.75
CA ALA A 509 16.01 7.64 -33.02
C ALA A 509 16.71 6.31 -32.71
N ALA A 510 17.39 5.74 -33.70
CA ALA A 510 18.32 4.61 -33.55
C ALA A 510 19.76 5.12 -33.45
N VAL A 511 20.52 4.59 -32.49
CA VAL A 511 21.89 5.00 -32.17
C VAL A 511 22.76 3.77 -32.01
N GLU A 512 23.98 3.81 -32.57
CA GLU A 512 24.97 2.74 -32.44
C GLU A 512 26.21 3.26 -31.69
N ALA A 513 26.21 3.06 -30.37
CA ALA A 513 27.32 3.46 -29.51
C ALA A 513 28.42 2.39 -29.53
N ARG A 514 29.58 2.72 -30.13
CA ARG A 514 30.81 1.92 -30.05
C ARG A 514 31.94 2.74 -29.42
N LEU A 515 32.22 2.49 -28.16
CA LEU A 515 33.32 3.11 -27.42
C LEU A 515 34.47 2.11 -27.27
N PRO A 516 35.67 2.38 -27.84
CA PRO A 516 36.85 1.56 -27.59
C PRO A 516 37.27 1.64 -26.11
N PRO A 517 38.02 0.66 -25.58
CA PRO A 517 38.42 0.63 -24.18
C PRO A 517 39.24 1.87 -23.80
N LEU A 518 38.70 2.66 -22.86
CA LEU A 518 39.37 3.82 -22.28
C LEU A 518 40.12 3.42 -21.01
N HIS A 519 41.36 3.90 -20.88
CA HIS A 519 42.18 3.76 -19.68
C HIS A 519 42.08 5.01 -18.80
N ALA A 520 42.66 4.98 -17.59
CA ALA A 520 42.67 6.11 -16.67
C ALA A 520 43.11 7.42 -17.36
N GLY A 521 42.36 8.50 -17.14
CA GLY A 521 42.49 9.75 -17.86
C GLY A 521 41.17 10.53 -17.91
N VAL A 522 41.27 11.82 -18.25
CA VAL A 522 40.15 12.75 -18.35
C VAL A 522 39.82 12.99 -19.82
N TYR A 523 38.63 12.57 -20.24
CA TYR A 523 38.19 12.62 -21.64
C TYR A 523 37.01 13.57 -21.82
N ALA A 524 37.05 14.39 -22.87
CA ALA A 524 35.92 15.22 -23.26
C ALA A 524 35.02 14.48 -24.24
N LEU A 525 33.71 14.53 -24.05
CA LEU A 525 32.68 14.03 -24.95
C LEU A 525 31.98 15.21 -25.64
N ALA A 526 32.27 15.38 -26.92
CA ALA A 526 31.77 16.47 -27.75
C ALA A 526 30.79 15.98 -28.82
N GLY A 527 29.85 16.85 -29.21
CA GLY A 527 28.90 16.57 -30.28
C GLY A 527 27.64 17.42 -30.19
N ALA A 528 26.84 17.44 -31.26
CA ALA A 528 25.62 18.23 -31.34
C ALA A 528 24.59 17.88 -30.24
N ASN A 529 23.68 18.82 -29.96
CA ASN A 529 22.56 18.56 -29.05
C ASN A 529 21.66 17.47 -29.64
N GLY A 530 21.29 16.47 -28.82
CA GLY A 530 20.54 15.31 -29.27
C GLY A 530 21.35 14.19 -29.93
N SER A 531 22.69 14.28 -29.99
CA SER A 531 23.54 13.23 -30.56
C SER A 531 23.63 11.93 -29.73
N GLY A 532 23.14 11.95 -28.49
CA GLY A 532 23.10 10.78 -27.60
C GLY A 532 24.10 10.80 -26.43
N LYS A 533 24.85 11.89 -26.21
CA LYS A 533 25.88 12.02 -25.14
C LYS A 533 25.38 11.59 -23.75
N SER A 534 24.31 12.21 -23.24
CA SER A 534 23.73 11.84 -21.93
C SER A 534 23.14 10.43 -21.92
N THR A 535 22.74 9.89 -23.07
CA THR A 535 22.22 8.51 -23.16
C THR A 535 23.36 7.49 -23.05
N LEU A 536 24.53 7.78 -23.63
CA LEU A 536 25.75 6.99 -23.43
C LEU A 536 26.16 6.96 -21.95
N LEU A 537 26.19 8.12 -21.29
CA LEU A 537 26.49 8.19 -19.85
C LEU A 537 25.48 7.37 -19.03
N ALA A 538 24.18 7.48 -19.36
CA ALA A 538 23.13 6.71 -18.70
C ALA A 538 23.29 5.18 -18.88
N LEU A 539 23.80 4.71 -20.03
CA LEU A 539 24.09 3.28 -20.26
C LEU A 539 25.27 2.78 -19.40
N LEU A 540 26.34 3.56 -19.32
CA LEU A 540 27.49 3.26 -18.44
C LEU A 540 27.04 3.19 -16.98
N ALA A 541 26.27 4.17 -16.53
CA ALA A 541 25.77 4.24 -15.17
C ALA A 541 24.71 3.14 -14.89
N ALA A 542 23.89 2.76 -15.88
CA ALA A 542 22.98 1.63 -15.78
C ALA A 542 23.72 0.30 -15.59
N CYS A 543 24.86 0.12 -16.26
CA CYS A 543 25.66 -1.08 -16.10
C CYS A 543 26.22 -1.23 -14.68
N ALA A 544 26.68 -0.12 -14.08
CA ALA A 544 27.09 -0.07 -12.68
C ALA A 544 25.97 -0.46 -11.68
N ARG A 545 24.72 -0.19 -12.05
CA ARG A 545 23.52 -0.37 -11.21
C ARG A 545 22.77 -1.69 -11.49
N GLY A 546 23.46 -2.70 -12.02
CA GLY A 546 22.87 -4.03 -12.25
C GLY A 546 22.36 -4.26 -13.67
N GLY A 547 22.65 -3.36 -14.62
CA GLY A 547 22.49 -3.59 -16.05
C GLY A 547 21.09 -3.35 -16.61
N ALA A 548 20.10 -2.91 -15.82
CA ALA A 548 18.80 -2.58 -16.38
C ALA A 548 18.86 -1.33 -17.28
N LEU A 549 18.39 -1.45 -18.53
CA LEU A 549 18.43 -0.34 -19.50
C LEU A 549 17.74 0.93 -18.96
N PRO A 550 18.25 2.15 -19.30
CA PRO A 550 17.61 3.40 -18.92
C PRO A 550 16.17 3.52 -19.45
N ALA A 551 15.31 4.25 -18.73
CA ALA A 551 13.92 4.45 -19.12
C ALA A 551 13.79 5.06 -20.53
N GLY A 552 12.95 4.44 -21.38
CA GLY A 552 12.72 4.88 -22.75
C GLY A 552 13.82 4.48 -23.76
N VAL A 553 14.80 3.67 -23.34
CA VAL A 553 15.83 3.08 -24.20
C VAL A 553 15.51 1.60 -24.42
N ALA A 554 15.47 1.17 -25.69
CA ALA A 554 15.33 -0.23 -26.08
C ALA A 554 16.59 -0.67 -26.81
N ALA A 555 17.24 -1.75 -26.37
CA ALA A 555 18.39 -2.30 -27.08
C ALA A 555 17.94 -3.04 -28.36
N ASP A 556 18.59 -2.74 -29.48
CA ASP A 556 18.47 -3.47 -30.74
C ASP A 556 19.58 -4.54 -30.78
N GLY A 557 19.34 -5.67 -30.08
CA GLY A 557 20.29 -6.79 -30.01
C GLY A 557 21.11 -6.85 -28.73
N ALA A 558 22.28 -7.50 -28.78
CA ALA A 558 23.17 -7.61 -27.63
C ALA A 558 23.88 -6.27 -27.39
N CYS A 559 23.71 -5.72 -26.19
CA CYS A 559 24.35 -4.49 -25.74
C CYS A 559 25.33 -4.83 -24.62
N GLU A 560 26.62 -4.68 -24.92
CA GLU A 560 27.73 -5.05 -24.05
C GLU A 560 28.42 -3.78 -23.55
N VAL A 561 28.62 -3.71 -22.24
CA VAL A 561 29.29 -2.60 -21.55
C VAL A 561 30.36 -3.18 -20.64
N ALA A 562 31.59 -2.70 -20.79
CA ALA A 562 32.71 -3.07 -19.93
C ALA A 562 33.11 -1.89 -19.05
N LEU A 563 33.29 -2.14 -17.77
CA LEU A 563 33.71 -1.15 -16.77
C LEU A 563 34.86 -1.71 -15.91
N PRO A 564 35.78 -0.86 -15.42
CA PRO A 564 36.83 -1.30 -14.50
C PRO A 564 36.26 -1.88 -13.20
N SER A 565 35.20 -1.26 -12.66
CA SER A 565 34.44 -1.74 -11.51
C SER A 565 33.01 -1.19 -11.50
N ALA A 566 32.22 -1.66 -10.54
CA ALA A 566 30.86 -1.16 -10.28
C ALA A 566 30.84 0.25 -9.63
N GLU A 567 32.00 0.81 -9.26
CA GLU A 567 32.08 2.15 -8.66
C GLU A 567 32.05 3.23 -9.74
N VAL A 568 30.83 3.55 -10.20
CA VAL A 568 30.56 4.64 -11.14
C VAL A 568 29.79 5.75 -10.43
N VAL A 569 30.30 6.98 -10.53
CA VAL A 569 29.60 8.18 -10.07
C VAL A 569 29.18 9.01 -11.27
N GLU A 570 27.88 9.32 -11.35
CA GLU A 570 27.29 10.16 -12.37
C GLU A 570 26.85 11.49 -11.74
N ILE A 571 27.33 12.60 -12.30
CA ILE A 571 26.91 13.95 -11.94
C ILE A 571 26.23 14.56 -13.16
N GLY A 572 24.91 14.69 -13.07
CA GLY A 572 24.09 15.25 -14.14
C GLY A 572 24.00 16.78 -14.12
N SER A 573 23.48 17.34 -15.20
CA SER A 573 23.22 18.79 -15.34
C SER A 573 22.11 19.31 -14.43
N ARG A 574 21.24 18.42 -13.93
CA ARG A 574 20.18 18.74 -12.96
C ARG A 574 20.48 18.08 -11.62
N ALA A 575 20.92 18.88 -10.65
CA ALA A 575 21.06 18.42 -9.27
C ALA A 575 19.68 18.15 -8.66
N TRP A 576 19.56 17.03 -7.95
CA TRP A 576 18.40 16.71 -7.11
C TRP A 576 18.85 16.74 -5.65
N CYS A 577 18.11 17.48 -4.81
CA CYS A 577 18.26 17.42 -3.37
C CYS A 577 17.00 16.79 -2.74
N PRO A 578 17.15 16.00 -1.67
CA PRO A 578 16.02 15.62 -0.85
C PRO A 578 15.43 16.85 -0.14
N LEU A 579 14.10 16.84 0.03
CA LEU A 579 13.35 17.85 0.79
C LEU A 579 13.35 17.50 2.28
N HIS A 580 13.20 18.51 3.14
CA HIS A 580 13.15 18.36 4.62
C HIS A 580 14.33 17.55 5.17
N LEU A 581 15.54 17.92 4.74
CA LEU A 581 16.77 17.23 5.14
C LEU A 581 17.89 18.23 5.38
N ALA A 582 18.77 17.91 6.33
CA ALA A 582 20.04 18.62 6.44
C ALA A 582 20.94 18.29 5.23
N PRO A 583 21.52 19.28 4.53
CA PRO A 583 22.34 19.05 3.34
C PRO A 583 23.47 18.04 3.57
N ILE A 584 24.03 18.00 4.77
CA ILE A 584 25.09 17.04 5.09
C ILE A 584 24.63 15.58 5.03
N GLU A 585 23.38 15.29 5.36
CA GLU A 585 22.85 13.92 5.29
C GLU A 585 22.81 13.42 3.85
N TRP A 586 22.50 14.32 2.90
CA TRP A 586 22.60 14.03 1.47
C TRP A 586 24.05 13.93 0.99
N VAL A 587 24.89 14.90 1.37
CA VAL A 587 26.30 14.98 0.92
C VAL A 587 27.11 13.78 1.43
N ALA A 588 26.86 13.35 2.66
CA ALA A 588 27.57 12.24 3.29
C ALA A 588 26.90 10.88 3.05
N TRP A 589 25.81 10.83 2.29
CA TRP A 589 25.05 9.60 2.06
C TRP A 589 25.94 8.54 1.37
N GLY A 590 25.96 7.33 1.95
CA GLY A 590 26.78 6.22 1.44
C GLY A 590 28.27 6.25 1.85
N LEU A 591 28.69 7.21 2.67
CA LEU A 591 30.06 7.26 3.20
C LEU A 591 30.15 6.60 4.58
N ALA A 592 31.22 5.85 4.82
CA ALA A 592 31.52 5.29 6.13
C ALA A 592 32.19 6.34 7.03
N GLY A 593 31.66 6.57 8.23
CA GLY A 593 32.23 7.52 9.20
C GLY A 593 31.19 8.29 10.01
N GLY A 594 31.64 9.14 10.93
CA GLY A 594 30.77 9.99 11.74
C GLY A 594 30.41 11.31 11.05
N GLY A 595 29.16 11.78 11.23
CA GLY A 595 28.63 12.97 10.55
C GLY A 595 29.48 14.24 10.71
N ALA A 596 30.09 14.45 11.87
CA ALA A 596 30.95 15.62 12.12
C ALA A 596 32.28 15.59 11.34
N ALA A 597 32.78 14.41 10.95
CA ALA A 597 33.96 14.30 10.10
C ALA A 597 33.61 14.62 8.65
N HIS A 598 32.52 14.05 8.14
CA HIS A 598 32.02 14.36 6.80
C HIS A 598 31.63 15.83 6.66
N LEU A 599 31.01 16.43 7.68
CA LEU A 599 30.66 17.85 7.67
C LEU A 599 31.89 18.74 7.52
N ARG A 600 32.96 18.44 8.27
CA ARG A 600 34.24 19.19 8.16
C ARG A 600 34.89 19.01 6.80
N ALA A 601 34.95 17.78 6.29
CA ALA A 601 35.52 17.48 4.98
C ALA A 601 34.74 18.18 3.85
N ALA A 602 33.42 18.12 3.91
CA ALA A 602 32.53 18.73 2.94
C ALA A 602 32.60 20.27 3.00
N ALA A 603 32.64 20.86 4.18
CA ALA A 603 32.84 22.30 4.36
C ALA A 603 34.21 22.77 3.86
N HIS A 604 35.28 21.97 4.03
CA HIS A 604 36.59 22.28 3.47
C HIS A 604 36.58 22.24 1.94
N ALA A 605 35.98 21.19 1.36
CA ALA A 605 35.81 21.08 -0.08
C ALA A 605 34.95 22.24 -0.65
N ALA A 606 33.91 22.66 0.07
CA ALA A 606 33.09 23.81 -0.29
C ALA A 606 33.89 25.12 -0.31
N ALA A 607 34.77 25.33 0.68
CA ALA A 607 35.66 26.49 0.74
C ALA A 607 36.63 26.51 -0.45
N GLU A 608 37.25 25.37 -0.79
CA GLU A 608 38.16 25.25 -1.93
C GLU A 608 37.46 25.51 -3.28
N LEU A 609 36.22 25.06 -3.44
CA LEU A 609 35.41 25.33 -4.63
C LEU A 609 34.73 26.71 -4.62
N ARG A 610 35.01 27.54 -3.62
CA ARG A 610 34.46 28.90 -3.48
C ARG A 610 32.91 28.87 -3.46
N PHE A 611 32.31 27.95 -2.69
CA PHE A 611 30.86 27.77 -2.60
C PHE A 611 30.11 29.02 -2.10
N GLY A 612 30.80 29.86 -1.32
CA GLY A 612 30.27 31.08 -0.70
C GLY A 612 30.34 30.98 0.82
N GLY A 613 30.93 31.99 1.48
CA GLY A 613 31.20 31.97 2.93
C GLY A 613 32.46 31.18 3.32
N GLY A 614 32.80 31.22 4.61
CA GLY A 614 33.88 30.40 5.16
C GLY A 614 33.43 28.96 5.42
N ALA A 615 34.38 28.05 5.63
CA ALA A 615 34.07 26.65 5.97
C ALA A 615 33.16 26.54 7.23
N ALA A 616 33.30 27.44 8.19
CA ALA A 616 32.45 27.47 9.38
C ALA A 616 30.98 27.82 9.05
N ASP A 617 30.74 28.73 8.10
CA ASP A 617 29.40 29.11 7.67
C ASP A 617 28.70 27.98 6.95
N VAL A 618 29.41 27.33 6.03
CA VAL A 618 28.91 26.15 5.30
C VAL A 618 28.60 25.00 6.27
N ALA A 619 29.49 24.75 7.23
CA ALA A 619 29.28 23.69 8.23
C ALA A 619 28.02 23.94 9.08
N ARG A 620 27.75 25.20 9.46
CA ARG A 620 26.52 25.56 10.17
C ARG A 620 25.30 25.37 9.28
N GLN A 621 25.31 25.92 8.06
CA GLN A 621 24.18 25.83 7.14
C GLN A 621 23.84 24.39 6.77
N TRP A 622 24.84 23.53 6.55
CA TRP A 622 24.64 22.14 6.13
C TRP A 622 24.27 21.20 7.28
N GLY A 623 24.47 21.64 8.53
CA GLY A 623 24.10 20.89 9.73
C GLY A 623 22.66 21.11 10.21
N GLU A 624 21.96 22.10 9.65
CA GLU A 624 20.55 22.40 9.95
C GLU A 624 19.63 21.80 8.88
N GLU A 625 18.39 21.46 9.26
CA GLU A 625 17.37 20.96 8.32
C GLU A 625 16.81 22.11 7.46
N HIS A 626 16.65 21.87 6.16
CA HIS A 626 16.04 22.82 5.22
C HIS A 626 14.86 22.17 4.50
N GLU A 627 13.83 22.97 4.19
CA GLU A 627 12.66 22.50 3.41
C GLU A 627 13.06 22.13 1.98
N ASP A 628 13.74 23.03 1.25
CA ASP A 628 14.28 22.79 -0.09
C ASP A 628 15.61 23.55 -0.28
N TYR A 629 16.71 22.93 0.14
CA TYR A 629 18.04 23.55 0.06
C TYR A 629 18.47 23.87 -1.37
N CYS A 630 18.21 22.95 -2.31
CA CYS A 630 18.62 23.12 -3.71
C CYS A 630 17.98 24.35 -4.37
N ARG A 631 16.76 24.72 -3.96
CA ARG A 631 16.05 25.88 -4.49
C ARG A 631 16.67 27.21 -4.09
N GLU A 632 17.32 27.28 -2.93
CA GLU A 632 18.03 28.48 -2.45
C GLU A 632 19.38 28.69 -3.15
N LEU A 633 19.91 27.64 -3.79
CA LEU A 633 21.23 27.66 -4.42
C LEU A 633 21.20 28.16 -5.87
N SER A 634 22.18 29.00 -6.19
CA SER A 634 22.47 29.34 -7.60
C SER A 634 22.84 28.08 -8.40
N ALA A 635 22.69 28.12 -9.72
CA ALA A 635 23.05 26.99 -10.59
C ALA A 635 24.52 26.56 -10.40
N GLY A 636 25.43 27.53 -10.24
CA GLY A 636 26.84 27.25 -9.96
C GLY A 636 27.07 26.62 -8.59
N GLN A 637 26.35 27.06 -7.54
CA GLN A 637 26.41 26.42 -6.23
C GLN A 637 25.87 24.98 -6.26
N ARG A 638 24.78 24.72 -6.98
CA ARG A 638 24.26 23.35 -7.16
C ARG A 638 25.29 22.43 -7.83
N ALA A 639 25.96 22.90 -8.88
CA ALA A 639 27.04 22.13 -9.51
C ALA A 639 28.21 21.85 -8.55
N LYS A 640 28.59 22.83 -7.72
CA LYS A 640 29.63 22.64 -6.68
C LYS A 640 29.18 21.63 -5.62
N LEU A 641 27.93 21.69 -5.16
CA LEU A 641 27.37 20.75 -4.19
C LEU A 641 27.48 19.31 -4.69
N GLU A 642 27.08 19.08 -5.95
CA GLU A 642 27.17 17.75 -6.57
C GLU A 642 28.61 17.27 -6.75
N LEU A 643 29.55 18.15 -7.11
CA LEU A 643 30.98 17.81 -7.16
C LEU A 643 31.52 17.43 -5.76
N ILE A 644 31.10 18.14 -4.72
CA ILE A 644 31.51 17.84 -3.34
C ILE A 644 30.96 16.48 -2.92
N ARG A 645 29.66 16.24 -3.09
CA ARG A 645 28.99 14.97 -2.75
C ARG A 645 29.53 13.79 -3.55
N GLY A 646 29.63 13.96 -4.87
CA GLY A 646 29.97 12.88 -5.79
C GLY A 646 31.46 12.50 -5.73
N VAL A 647 32.33 13.48 -5.48
CA VAL A 647 33.79 13.30 -5.63
C VAL A 647 34.57 13.71 -4.39
N PHE A 648 34.49 14.97 -3.96
CA PHE A 648 35.52 15.53 -3.05
C PHE A 648 35.33 15.20 -1.56
N VAL A 649 34.16 14.73 -1.15
CA VAL A 649 33.94 14.24 0.23
C VAL A 649 34.38 12.79 0.39
N ARG A 650 34.56 12.06 -0.72
CA ARG A 650 34.99 10.66 -0.71
C ARG A 650 36.47 10.55 -0.37
N PRO A 651 36.92 9.44 0.23
CA PRO A 651 38.33 9.23 0.55
C PRO A 651 39.20 9.02 -0.70
N ARG A 652 38.64 8.45 -1.78
CA ARG A 652 39.30 8.25 -3.08
C ARG A 652 38.38 8.69 -4.22
N CYS A 653 38.95 9.07 -5.35
CA CYS A 653 38.16 9.33 -6.55
C CYS A 653 37.49 8.02 -7.04
N PRO A 654 36.23 8.06 -7.51
CA PRO A 654 35.58 6.92 -8.15
C PRO A 654 36.39 6.42 -9.34
N GLU A 655 36.41 5.12 -9.61
CA GLU A 655 37.15 4.56 -10.74
C GLU A 655 36.59 5.00 -12.10
N VAL A 656 35.28 5.26 -12.16
CA VAL A 656 34.64 5.91 -13.31
C VAL A 656 33.81 7.10 -12.83
N LEU A 657 34.11 8.28 -13.37
CA LEU A 657 33.39 9.52 -13.09
C LEU A 657 32.76 10.06 -14.39
N LEU A 658 31.45 10.20 -14.39
CA LEU A 658 30.67 10.69 -15.52
C LEU A 658 30.14 12.09 -15.18
N LEU A 659 30.55 13.11 -15.93
CA LEU A 659 30.16 14.51 -15.74
C LEU A 659 29.35 14.98 -16.95
N ASP A 660 28.06 15.23 -16.77
CA ASP A 660 27.18 15.77 -17.82
C ASP A 660 27.00 17.28 -17.65
N GLU A 661 27.73 18.07 -18.44
CA GLU A 661 27.66 19.56 -18.48
C GLU A 661 27.85 20.27 -17.13
N VAL A 662 28.51 19.60 -16.16
CA VAL A 662 28.65 20.09 -14.77
C VAL A 662 29.41 21.42 -14.66
N PHE A 663 30.26 21.73 -15.63
CA PHE A 663 31.08 22.94 -15.64
C PHE A 663 30.37 24.17 -16.23
N ALA A 664 29.30 23.99 -17.01
CA ALA A 664 28.62 25.08 -17.70
C ALA A 664 28.09 26.19 -16.76
N PRO A 665 27.51 25.91 -15.58
CA PRO A 665 26.97 26.95 -14.70
C PRO A 665 28.03 27.58 -13.77
N LEU A 666 29.31 27.19 -13.86
CA LEU A 666 30.37 27.70 -12.98
C LEU A 666 31.03 28.95 -13.55
N ASP A 667 31.35 29.92 -12.67
CA ASP A 667 32.19 31.05 -13.05
C ASP A 667 33.63 30.58 -13.43
N PRO A 668 34.37 31.33 -14.26
CA PRO A 668 35.68 30.90 -14.76
C PRO A 668 36.67 30.49 -13.67
N ALA A 669 36.67 31.17 -12.53
CA ALA A 669 37.60 30.88 -11.44
C ALA A 669 37.20 29.60 -10.67
N SER A 670 35.91 29.41 -10.41
CA SER A 670 35.41 28.16 -9.82
C SER A 670 35.56 26.97 -10.75
N LYS A 671 35.36 27.16 -12.07
CA LYS A 671 35.60 26.15 -13.10
C LYS A 671 37.06 25.70 -13.11
N ALA A 672 38.00 26.66 -13.13
CA ALA A 672 39.43 26.38 -13.05
C ALA A 672 39.84 25.71 -11.72
N ALA A 673 39.22 26.06 -10.60
CA ALA A 673 39.45 25.40 -9.31
C ALA A 673 38.96 23.94 -9.33
N ALA A 674 37.74 23.70 -9.82
CA ALA A 674 37.15 22.38 -9.92
C ALA A 674 37.95 21.46 -10.86
N MET A 675 38.32 21.94 -12.05
CA MET A 675 39.12 21.19 -13.02
C MET A 675 40.51 20.83 -12.46
N ARG A 676 41.22 21.78 -11.83
CA ARG A 676 42.51 21.49 -11.19
C ARG A 676 42.39 20.45 -10.08
N LYS A 677 41.38 20.57 -9.22
CA LYS A 677 41.16 19.63 -8.12
C LYS A 677 40.80 18.24 -8.65
N LEU A 678 39.94 18.14 -9.67
CA LEU A 678 39.61 16.88 -10.33
C LEU A 678 40.84 16.20 -10.93
N LYS A 679 41.67 16.95 -11.67
CA LYS A 679 42.89 16.40 -12.29
C LYS A 679 43.89 15.89 -11.24
N ALA A 680 44.01 16.59 -10.11
CA ALA A 680 44.88 16.18 -9.01
C ALA A 680 44.34 14.99 -8.19
N PHE A 681 43.01 14.88 -8.06
CA PHE A 681 42.37 13.85 -7.22
C PHE A 681 42.04 12.56 -7.97
N CYS A 682 41.81 12.62 -9.28
CA CYS A 682 41.33 11.51 -10.11
C CYS A 682 42.41 11.02 -11.10
N THR A 683 43.60 10.68 -10.61
CA THR A 683 44.74 10.26 -11.45
C THR A 683 44.58 8.85 -12.04
N ASP A 684 43.99 7.93 -11.27
CA ASP A 684 43.82 6.52 -11.64
C ASP A 684 42.40 6.20 -12.14
N SER A 685 41.59 7.24 -12.36
CA SER A 685 40.18 7.14 -12.71
C SER A 685 39.94 7.43 -14.20
N VAL A 686 38.89 6.84 -14.78
CA VAL A 686 38.36 7.25 -16.08
C VAL A 686 37.31 8.33 -15.87
N VAL A 687 37.59 9.56 -16.29
CA VAL A 687 36.67 10.70 -16.18
C VAL A 687 36.13 11.05 -17.55
N LEU A 688 34.82 10.91 -17.77
CA LEU A 688 34.14 11.32 -19.00
C LEU A 688 33.35 12.60 -18.77
N VAL A 689 33.64 13.63 -19.55
CA VAL A 689 33.04 14.96 -19.38
C VAL A 689 32.34 15.40 -20.65
N VAL A 690 31.02 15.59 -20.59
CA VAL A 690 30.30 16.32 -21.64
C VAL A 690 30.64 17.79 -21.52
N TYR A 691 31.32 18.32 -22.53
CA TYR A 691 31.87 19.67 -22.50
C TYR A 691 31.49 20.45 -23.76
N HIS A 692 31.01 21.68 -23.54
CA HIS A 692 30.77 22.68 -24.56
C HIS A 692 31.72 23.86 -24.31
N PRO A 693 32.44 24.36 -25.33
CA PRO A 693 33.34 25.48 -25.16
C PRO A 693 32.54 26.78 -24.92
N ASP A 694 32.84 27.49 -23.82
CA ASP A 694 32.01 28.58 -23.29
C ASP A 694 32.37 30.00 -23.78
N SER A 695 33.48 30.23 -24.49
CA SER A 695 33.87 31.61 -24.88
C SER A 695 33.25 32.06 -26.20
N ALA A 696 32.98 33.37 -26.34
CA ALA A 696 32.49 33.98 -27.59
C ALA A 696 33.46 33.78 -28.76
N GLU A 697 34.78 33.84 -28.50
CA GLU A 697 35.84 33.54 -29.48
C GLU A 697 35.86 32.06 -29.91
N HIS A 698 35.57 31.13 -29.00
CA HIS A 698 35.46 29.71 -29.33
C HIS A 698 34.09 29.33 -29.91
N ARG A 699 33.03 30.10 -29.66
CA ARG A 699 31.71 29.93 -30.27
C ARG A 699 31.71 30.30 -31.74
N GLU A 700 32.29 31.43 -32.14
CA GLU A 700 32.39 31.81 -33.56
C GLU A 700 33.21 30.79 -34.37
N ALA A 701 34.33 30.31 -33.81
CA ALA A 701 35.11 29.22 -34.40
C ALA A 701 34.35 27.88 -34.44
N ALA A 702 33.57 27.54 -33.40
CA ALA A 702 32.76 26.32 -33.35
C ALA A 702 31.49 26.37 -34.22
N GLU A 703 30.89 27.55 -34.45
CA GLU A 703 29.75 27.77 -35.34
C GLU A 703 30.17 27.74 -36.81
N GLN A 704 31.32 28.31 -37.17
CA GLN A 704 31.85 28.27 -38.55
C GLN A 704 32.42 26.89 -38.94
N ALA A 705 32.93 26.10 -37.99
CA ALA A 705 33.50 24.77 -38.24
C ALA A 705 32.54 23.59 -37.94
N GLY A 706 31.32 23.86 -37.47
CA GLY A 706 30.35 22.83 -37.11
C GLY A 706 30.81 21.95 -35.94
N ALA A 707 30.84 22.49 -34.73
CA ALA A 707 31.21 21.77 -33.50
C ALA A 707 32.41 20.83 -33.65
N SER A 708 33.44 21.25 -34.39
CA SER A 708 34.60 20.41 -34.66
C SER A 708 35.48 20.29 -33.42
N VAL A 709 36.09 19.11 -33.27
CA VAL A 709 37.11 18.77 -32.25
C VAL A 709 38.29 19.76 -32.27
N ASP A 710 38.50 20.49 -33.37
CA ASP A 710 39.64 21.41 -33.55
C ASP A 710 39.51 22.63 -32.63
N ALA A 711 38.30 23.18 -32.46
CA ALA A 711 38.06 24.30 -31.55
C ALA A 711 38.28 23.93 -30.07
N LEU A 712 38.06 22.66 -29.69
CA LEU A 712 38.27 22.18 -28.31
C LEU A 712 39.75 21.98 -27.98
N CYS A 713 40.53 21.49 -28.94
CA CYS A 713 41.97 21.33 -28.80
C CYS A 713 42.76 22.63 -29.10
N GLU A 714 42.16 23.70 -29.64
CA GLU A 714 42.81 25.00 -29.82
C GLU A 714 42.55 25.98 -28.66
N ALA A 715 41.46 25.79 -27.92
CA ALA A 715 40.99 26.67 -26.84
C ALA A 715 41.84 26.71 -25.54
N GLY A 716 43.06 26.16 -25.53
CA GLY A 716 43.92 26.13 -24.34
C GLY A 716 43.40 25.25 -23.20
N VAL A 717 42.43 24.37 -23.48
CA VAL A 717 41.86 23.41 -22.50
C VAL A 717 42.72 22.12 -22.39
N ASP A 718 43.85 22.06 -23.11
CA ASP A 718 44.72 20.89 -23.23
C ASP A 718 45.37 20.44 -21.92
N ALA A 719 45.48 21.32 -20.93
CA ALA A 719 46.07 20.96 -19.64
C ALA A 719 45.16 20.06 -18.79
N PHE A 720 43.86 20.02 -19.10
CA PHE A 720 42.88 19.24 -18.34
C PHE A 720 42.50 17.92 -19.03
N PHE A 721 42.22 17.95 -20.34
CA PHE A 721 41.78 16.77 -21.08
C PHE A 721 42.95 15.98 -21.68
N ASP A 722 42.96 14.67 -21.45
CA ASP A 722 43.93 13.73 -22.02
C ASP A 722 43.51 13.25 -23.44
N GLY A 723 42.23 13.37 -23.79
CA GLY A 723 41.70 13.06 -25.11
C GLY A 723 40.26 13.56 -25.34
N VAL A 724 39.84 13.59 -26.60
CA VAL A 724 38.49 14.01 -27.00
C VAL A 724 37.80 12.90 -27.80
N LEU A 725 36.52 12.67 -27.49
CA LEU A 725 35.61 11.74 -28.14
C LEU A 725 34.50 12.54 -28.83
N GLU A 726 34.28 12.31 -30.11
CA GLU A 726 33.26 13.00 -30.89
C GLU A 726 32.09 12.06 -31.21
N VAL A 727 30.86 12.52 -30.99
CA VAL A 727 29.63 11.79 -31.33
C VAL A 727 29.02 12.39 -32.60
N ARG A 728 29.17 11.72 -33.75
CA ARG A 728 28.58 12.11 -35.04
C ARG A 728 27.54 11.12 -35.50
N ARG A 729 26.33 11.60 -35.82
CA ARG A 729 25.22 10.79 -36.38
C ARG A 729 24.96 9.47 -35.62
N GLY A 730 25.08 9.51 -34.29
CA GLY A 730 24.86 8.33 -33.45
C GLY A 730 25.99 7.30 -33.45
N ALA A 731 27.17 7.63 -34.02
CA ALA A 731 28.40 6.84 -33.92
C ALA A 731 29.48 7.64 -33.18
N LEU A 732 30.26 6.95 -32.33
CA LEU A 732 31.43 7.50 -31.66
C LEU A 732 32.63 7.41 -32.62
N LEU A 733 33.28 8.54 -32.89
CA LEU A 733 34.51 8.62 -33.66
C LEU A 733 35.73 8.27 -32.77
N PRO A 734 36.85 7.81 -33.37
CA PRO A 734 38.02 7.35 -32.63
C PRO A 734 38.60 8.42 -31.70
N LEU A 735 39.07 7.97 -30.53
CA LEU A 735 39.81 8.78 -29.57
C LEU A 735 41.01 9.43 -30.26
N GLN A 736 41.11 10.76 -30.16
CA GLN A 736 42.28 11.48 -30.67
C GLN A 736 42.92 12.30 -29.55
N SER A 737 44.25 12.21 -29.48
CA SER A 737 45.04 13.07 -28.61
C SER A 737 45.05 14.49 -29.19
N CYS A 738 44.72 15.50 -28.38
CA CYS A 738 44.86 16.91 -28.79
C CYS A 738 46.30 17.26 -29.22
N ARG A 739 47.30 16.50 -28.73
CA ARG A 739 48.71 16.68 -29.09
C ARG A 739 49.02 16.15 -30.49
N GLU A 740 48.44 15.03 -30.91
CA GLU A 740 48.68 14.41 -32.21
C GLU A 740 47.97 15.15 -33.36
N ARG A 741 46.79 15.73 -33.09
CA ARG A 741 45.99 16.42 -34.11
C ARG A 741 46.54 17.78 -34.54
N ARG A 742 47.24 18.51 -33.64
CA ARG A 742 47.99 19.73 -34.01
C ARG A 742 49.20 19.46 -34.92
N LEU A 743 49.73 18.24 -34.86
CA LEU A 743 50.88 17.80 -35.66
C LEU A 743 50.46 17.14 -36.98
N ALA A 744 49.16 16.85 -37.18
CA ALA A 744 48.65 16.35 -38.44
C ALA A 744 48.62 17.49 -39.48
N PRO A 745 49.20 17.33 -40.68
CA PRO A 745 49.06 18.32 -41.73
C PRO A 745 47.58 18.46 -42.08
N GLN A 746 47.09 19.70 -42.14
CA GLN A 746 45.77 20.01 -42.66
C GLN A 746 45.70 19.51 -44.12
N LEU A 747 45.14 18.32 -44.32
CA LEU A 747 44.73 17.87 -45.64
C LEU A 747 43.53 18.73 -46.05
N PRO A 748 43.54 19.35 -47.24
CA PRO A 748 42.43 20.16 -47.70
C PRO A 748 41.15 19.33 -47.76
N SER A 749 40.05 19.94 -47.36
CA SER A 749 38.70 19.40 -47.51
C SER A 749 38.44 19.00 -48.96
N HIS A 750 37.87 17.82 -49.17
CA HIS A 750 37.56 17.25 -50.48
C HIS A 750 36.52 18.05 -51.32
N ASP A 751 36.14 19.26 -50.90
CA ASP A 751 35.21 20.16 -51.60
C ASP A 751 35.92 21.16 -52.54
N GLU A 752 37.25 21.23 -52.58
CA GLU A 752 38.01 22.14 -53.49
C GLU A 752 38.47 21.50 -54.82
N LEU A 753 38.02 20.29 -55.17
CA LEU A 753 38.42 19.60 -56.42
C LEU A 753 37.28 19.45 -57.46
N ALA A 754 36.19 20.21 -57.33
CA ALA A 754 35.04 20.13 -58.24
C ALA A 754 34.75 21.39 -59.09
N GLU A 755 35.57 22.44 -59.02
CA GLU A 755 35.37 23.66 -59.84
C GLU A 755 36.68 24.09 -60.53
N ASP A 756 37.19 23.31 -61.47
CA ASP A 756 38.07 23.88 -62.51
C ASP A 756 38.14 23.01 -63.79
N HIS A 757 36.98 22.75 -64.40
CA HIS A 757 36.91 22.33 -65.81
C HIS A 757 35.72 23.00 -66.50
N SER A 758 35.86 24.30 -66.76
CA SER A 758 35.17 24.99 -67.85
C SER A 758 35.99 26.18 -68.38
N SER A 759 36.97 25.90 -69.23
CA SER A 759 37.32 26.71 -70.42
C SER A 759 38.23 25.94 -71.36
#